data_AF-A0A7S1ZZ61-F1
#
_entry.id   AF-A0A7S1ZZ61-F1
#
_cell.length_a   1.000
_cell.length_b   1.000
_cell.length_c   1.000
_cell.angle_alpha   90.00
_cell.angle_beta   90.00
_cell.angle_gamma   90.00
#
_symmetry.space_group_name_H-M   'P 1'
#
loop_
_entity.id
_entity.type
_entity.pdbx_description
1 polymer ?
#
loop_
_entity_poly.entity_id
_entity_poly.type
_entity_poly.pdbx_seq_one_letter_code
_entity_poly.pdbx_strand_id
1 'polypeptide(L)'
;LNESIDGCVAQDAAAVLKDIDDDCSIQNEDDCDDGISYLGDGDDDIVVDLSHFSGALCISKIRDITADKETVVKEVDAVNNDPSPSDLIVNRGVAKSHNDVKNHAGGSPSKEYIPSLSSIDEDDGDTTQETVKNVSFKENTAGEVANEEVTFDVNLPNVTDNVVGEEEESKEEEFEMNVHQHQIQEKDETPLAGPSRGLRRNAVSSQQGNNLIRTSIEVDLDLGGTTPLHAACASNQASLSSLRSILKANPRFASTRDAFGRLPIHIFARNESFSLGSFRGSTAGLDVNYSDNNNVEQFLGELFEASPRSVTLPDFEDKMIPFLAAIVEWTTIIHTTALPTQVDWCATLRQSGINPSNQFNLCNIADAHLIFFLPQNVSVTPFVTWSLQMLSFLLNRCNRKGDDYYATIRDTIIKAVSSIPLICKTILLINSDRDLERITSLSIIRNSFLHKNAVGPWIVAMLNGPKYAQQRVSQYMQIISKVTFNDLIDSKHGAGNGDSWQRSQSDIDDFTRIRRETFDAVADLPGIIHALRILSTKNLEQVATTKAVQYLLNKKMRSPSILCKVFFELMLVFALIFSFRLSVDVAVFLDGTFISPFVLVFIASIFFLSREVLTIISVGSLSRRQVYRYFSDFWVLIELMAVVLAFSFTIMLKVQGKKDVSTVALAFTTLLLGLKFIGFLKTINRELATFVIAFSKIMKDIKWFTLLLIIALLMFAEIVHGIFIMTPELCDDPSSLSEGKFCHANVLQSYIRIYSMAVGDIELENFTQTTLITVAYVVFTFFIIIVLLTILIAIVSDSYSK
;
A
#
# COMPACT_ATOMS: atom_id res chain seq x y z
N LEU A 1 27.94 -33.29 39.74
CA LEU A 1 27.14 -33.37 38.50
C LEU A 1 27.48 -32.24 37.50
N ASN A 2 28.70 -31.68 37.54
CA ASN A 2 29.19 -30.67 36.60
C ASN A 2 30.64 -30.98 36.15
N GLU A 3 30.97 -32.28 36.02
CA GLU A 3 32.33 -32.72 35.65
C GLU A 3 32.32 -34.01 34.80
N SER A 4 31.24 -34.26 34.04
CA SER A 4 31.09 -35.51 33.25
C SER A 4 30.52 -35.28 31.85
N ILE A 5 30.77 -34.12 31.23
CA ILE A 5 30.44 -33.88 29.82
C ILE A 5 31.58 -33.07 29.18
N ASP A 6 32.79 -33.62 29.17
CA ASP A 6 33.90 -33.12 28.33
C ASP A 6 34.67 -34.26 27.65
N GLY A 7 34.06 -35.46 27.56
CA GLY A 7 34.75 -36.68 27.13
C GLY A 7 34.32 -37.33 25.81
N CYS A 8 33.33 -36.80 25.07
CA CYS A 8 32.75 -37.56 23.94
C CYS A 8 32.51 -36.79 22.63
N VAL A 9 33.11 -35.61 22.41
CA VAL A 9 32.95 -34.87 21.13
C VAL A 9 34.25 -34.77 20.32
N ALA A 10 35.33 -35.41 20.75
CA ALA A 10 36.63 -35.32 20.08
C ALA A 10 37.01 -36.52 19.19
N GLN A 11 36.11 -37.49 18.93
CA GLN A 11 36.50 -38.73 18.22
C GLN A 11 35.75 -39.07 16.92
N ASP A 12 34.68 -38.37 16.54
CA ASP A 12 33.92 -38.69 15.32
C ASP A 12 34.02 -37.64 14.18
N ALA A 13 34.86 -36.61 14.33
CA ALA A 13 35.09 -35.60 13.28
C ALA A 13 36.28 -35.92 12.36
N ALA A 14 36.97 -37.05 12.53
CA ALA A 14 38.20 -37.40 11.82
C ALA A 14 38.05 -38.48 10.73
N ALA A 15 36.83 -38.92 10.40
CA ALA A 15 36.61 -40.09 9.53
C ALA A 15 35.90 -39.81 8.20
N VAL A 16 35.68 -38.55 7.78
CA VAL A 16 34.91 -38.24 6.54
C VAL A 16 35.65 -37.28 5.58
N LEU A 17 36.95 -37.04 5.77
CA LEU A 17 37.77 -36.22 4.86
C LEU A 17 39.01 -36.98 4.35
N LYS A 18 38.79 -38.16 3.76
CA LYS A 18 39.89 -38.95 3.19
C LYS A 18 39.54 -39.75 1.92
N ASP A 19 38.62 -39.26 1.09
CA ASP A 19 38.23 -39.93 -0.17
C ASP A 19 38.00 -38.95 -1.35
N ILE A 20 38.81 -37.90 -1.48
CA ILE A 20 38.91 -37.13 -2.73
C ILE A 20 40.36 -36.68 -2.90
N ASP A 21 41.20 -37.61 -3.37
CA ASP A 21 42.45 -37.35 -4.08
C ASP A 21 42.88 -38.70 -4.65
N ASP A 22 42.55 -38.94 -5.91
CA ASP A 22 43.19 -39.87 -6.85
C ASP A 22 42.23 -40.12 -8.02
N ASP A 23 42.37 -39.34 -9.09
CA ASP A 23 42.29 -39.80 -10.50
C ASP A 23 42.33 -38.61 -11.46
N CYS A 24 43.56 -38.25 -11.86
CA CYS A 24 43.81 -37.44 -13.05
C CYS A 24 44.92 -38.11 -13.86
N SER A 25 44.52 -38.95 -14.81
CA SER A 25 45.38 -39.43 -15.89
C SER A 25 44.71 -39.15 -17.24
N ILE A 26 45.22 -38.10 -17.89
CA ILE A 26 45.55 -37.97 -19.32
C ILE A 26 44.88 -38.99 -20.26
N GLN A 27 44.09 -38.50 -21.22
CA GLN A 27 44.22 -38.89 -22.63
C GLN A 27 43.73 -37.78 -23.58
N ASN A 28 44.61 -37.42 -24.51
CA ASN A 28 44.39 -36.59 -25.70
C ASN A 28 43.60 -37.38 -26.75
N GLU A 29 42.81 -36.68 -27.56
CA GLU A 29 42.57 -36.88 -29.02
C GLU A 29 41.54 -35.79 -29.42
N ASP A 30 41.97 -34.78 -30.17
CA ASP A 30 41.87 -34.68 -31.64
C ASP A 30 40.46 -34.30 -32.11
N ASP A 31 40.28 -33.03 -32.52
CA ASP A 31 39.68 -32.69 -33.82
C ASP A 31 39.78 -31.18 -34.08
N CYS A 32 40.60 -30.85 -35.08
CA CYS A 32 40.60 -29.58 -35.81
C CYS A 32 39.47 -29.62 -36.86
N ASP A 33 38.81 -28.49 -37.12
CA ASP A 33 38.85 -27.90 -38.46
C ASP A 33 38.10 -26.56 -38.57
N ASP A 34 38.84 -25.61 -39.15
CA ASP A 34 38.48 -24.57 -40.11
C ASP A 34 37.50 -23.43 -39.81
N GLY A 35 38.03 -22.20 -39.95
CA GLY A 35 37.24 -21.00 -40.15
C GLY A 35 37.99 -19.67 -40.07
N ILE A 36 39.13 -19.52 -40.75
CA ILE A 36 39.84 -18.23 -40.90
C ILE A 36 39.08 -17.32 -41.89
N SER A 37 38.80 -16.07 -41.50
CA SER A 37 38.91 -14.93 -42.43
C SER A 37 39.19 -13.60 -41.69
N TYR A 38 40.09 -12.84 -42.31
CA TYR A 38 40.81 -11.64 -41.84
C TYR A 38 40.06 -10.32 -42.12
N LEU A 39 40.60 -9.24 -41.52
CA LEU A 39 40.48 -7.78 -41.78
C LEU A 39 39.54 -7.05 -40.80
N GLY A 40 39.96 -6.03 -40.05
CA GLY A 40 41.25 -5.35 -39.98
C GLY A 40 41.21 -4.21 -38.93
N ASP A 41 42.41 -3.86 -38.47
CA ASP A 41 42.92 -2.61 -37.89
C ASP A 41 41.96 -1.62 -37.20
N GLY A 42 42.29 -1.35 -35.93
CA GLY A 42 41.81 -0.22 -35.17
C GLY A 42 42.36 -0.24 -33.75
N ASP A 43 43.60 0.25 -33.60
CA ASP A 43 44.23 0.56 -32.33
C ASP A 43 43.32 1.39 -31.43
N ASP A 44 43.12 0.97 -30.17
CA ASP A 44 43.04 1.85 -29.00
C ASP A 44 43.02 1.00 -27.71
N ASP A 45 43.88 1.40 -26.78
CA ASP A 45 44.23 0.73 -25.53
C ASP A 45 43.02 0.40 -24.63
N ILE A 46 42.74 -0.89 -24.44
CA ILE A 46 41.91 -1.39 -23.34
C ILE A 46 42.82 -2.05 -22.31
N VAL A 47 43.10 -1.35 -21.22
CA VAL A 47 43.64 -1.92 -19.99
C VAL A 47 42.52 -2.74 -19.32
N VAL A 48 42.46 -4.04 -19.65
CA VAL A 48 41.70 -5.03 -18.87
C VAL A 48 42.64 -5.60 -17.81
N ASP A 49 42.51 -5.09 -16.59
CA ASP A 49 43.13 -5.70 -15.41
C ASP A 49 42.32 -6.93 -15.00
N LEU A 50 42.74 -8.08 -15.54
CA LEU A 50 42.36 -9.41 -15.06
C LEU A 50 43.26 -9.76 -13.88
N SER A 51 42.90 -9.30 -12.69
CA SER A 51 43.45 -9.80 -11.43
C SER A 51 42.35 -10.07 -10.41
N HIS A 52 42.40 -11.30 -9.86
CA HIS A 52 41.66 -11.86 -8.73
C HIS A 52 40.45 -12.76 -8.99
N PHE A 53 40.76 -13.95 -9.53
CA PHE A 53 40.25 -15.20 -8.96
C PHE A 53 41.17 -15.59 -7.78
N SER A 54 40.69 -15.46 -6.55
CA SER A 54 41.24 -16.17 -5.39
C SER A 54 40.14 -16.32 -4.35
N GLY A 55 39.52 -17.49 -4.35
CA GLY A 55 38.77 -17.98 -3.21
C GLY A 55 39.75 -18.44 -2.14
N ALA A 56 39.72 -17.80 -0.98
CA ALA A 56 40.07 -18.33 0.34
C ALA A 56 40.24 -17.17 1.33
N LEU A 57 39.18 -16.73 2.02
CA LEU A 57 39.34 -16.06 3.32
C LEU A 57 38.00 -15.96 4.07
N CYS A 58 37.65 -17.01 4.82
CA CYS A 58 36.52 -16.94 5.77
C CYS A 58 36.77 -17.72 7.07
N ILE A 59 38.02 -17.74 7.56
CA ILE A 59 38.38 -18.41 8.83
C ILE A 59 39.16 -17.50 9.82
N SER A 60 39.48 -16.23 9.50
CA SER A 60 40.15 -15.36 10.49
C SER A 60 39.23 -14.56 11.42
N LYS A 61 37.92 -14.52 11.17
CA LYS A 61 36.99 -13.58 11.88
C LYS A 61 36.23 -14.14 13.08
N ILE A 62 36.49 -15.39 13.47
CA ILE A 62 35.88 -16.02 14.67
C ILE A 62 36.85 -16.00 15.88
N ARG A 63 38.11 -15.62 15.69
CA ARG A 63 39.11 -15.58 16.78
C ARG A 63 39.10 -14.28 17.59
N ASP A 64 38.55 -13.19 17.04
CA ASP A 64 38.61 -11.86 17.66
C ASP A 64 37.37 -11.51 18.52
N ILE A 65 36.37 -12.39 18.60
CA ILE A 65 35.13 -12.13 19.37
C ILE A 65 35.16 -12.80 20.77
N THR A 66 36.15 -13.65 21.04
CA THR A 66 36.30 -14.34 22.33
C THR A 66 37.34 -13.72 23.27
N ALA A 67 38.00 -12.62 22.89
CA ALA A 67 39.02 -11.96 23.73
C ALA A 67 38.53 -10.73 24.52
N ASP A 68 37.29 -10.25 24.29
CA ASP A 68 36.85 -8.93 24.78
C ASP A 68 35.73 -8.97 25.85
N LYS A 69 35.60 -10.10 26.57
CA LYS A 69 34.58 -10.27 27.62
C LYS A 69 35.10 -10.60 29.02
N GLU A 70 36.38 -10.41 29.26
CA GLU A 70 37.00 -10.81 30.53
C GLU A 70 37.71 -9.66 31.26
N THR A 71 37.09 -8.48 31.38
CA THR A 71 37.62 -7.40 32.26
C THR A 71 36.56 -6.38 32.71
N VAL A 72 35.40 -6.78 33.24
CA VAL A 72 34.57 -5.87 34.08
C VAL A 72 33.75 -6.66 35.12
N VAL A 73 34.39 -7.37 36.05
CA VAL A 73 33.81 -7.67 37.36
C VAL A 73 34.98 -7.92 38.33
N LYS A 74 35.25 -6.96 39.22
CA LYS A 74 35.81 -7.12 40.59
C LYS A 74 36.43 -5.80 41.04
N GLU A 75 35.64 -4.97 41.70
CA GLU A 75 36.09 -4.20 42.86
C GLU A 75 34.88 -3.49 43.43
N VAL A 76 34.48 -3.88 44.64
CA VAL A 76 34.04 -3.06 45.77
C VAL A 76 33.41 -4.04 46.74
N ASP A 77 34.16 -4.44 47.76
CA ASP A 77 33.62 -4.61 49.11
C ASP A 77 34.73 -4.63 50.17
N ALA A 78 34.37 -4.05 51.31
CA ALA A 78 35.02 -4.01 52.62
C ALA A 78 36.16 -2.98 52.83
N VAL A 79 35.86 -1.90 53.58
CA VAL A 79 36.40 -1.71 54.95
C VAL A 79 35.42 -0.86 55.78
N ASN A 80 35.11 -1.38 56.97
CA ASN A 80 34.34 -0.80 58.07
C ASN A 80 34.81 0.60 58.51
N ASN A 81 33.88 1.45 58.95
CA ASN A 81 33.84 1.93 60.34
C ASN A 81 32.64 2.88 60.56
N ASP A 82 31.74 2.43 61.42
CA ASP A 82 30.83 3.24 62.23
C ASP A 82 31.65 4.18 63.15
N PRO A 83 31.10 5.34 63.61
CA PRO A 83 30.04 5.28 64.62
C PRO A 83 28.95 6.38 64.56
N SER A 84 27.78 6.00 65.09
CA SER A 84 26.71 6.86 65.66
C SER A 84 27.27 7.86 66.71
N PRO A 85 26.55 8.94 67.19
CA PRO A 85 25.14 8.90 67.60
C PRO A 85 24.28 10.20 67.47
N SER A 86 22.97 9.99 67.57
CA SER A 86 21.91 10.77 68.26
C SER A 86 21.77 12.30 68.22
N ASP A 87 20.49 12.70 68.06
CA ASP A 87 19.77 13.83 68.69
C ASP A 87 20.22 15.28 68.46
N LEU A 88 19.35 16.10 67.83
CA LEU A 88 18.89 17.38 68.41
C LEU A 88 17.78 18.06 67.59
N ILE A 89 16.64 18.21 68.25
CA ILE A 89 15.59 19.20 68.04
C ILE A 89 16.18 20.62 68.13
N VAL A 90 15.89 21.56 67.21
CA VAL A 90 15.65 23.00 67.53
C VAL A 90 14.91 23.72 66.37
N ASN A 91 13.93 24.50 66.81
CA ASN A 91 13.05 25.48 66.16
C ASN A 91 13.70 26.68 65.41
N ARG A 92 12.80 27.41 64.73
CA ARG A 92 12.84 28.81 64.20
C ARG A 92 13.25 28.91 62.73
N GLY A 93 12.57 29.65 61.86
CA GLY A 93 11.50 30.62 62.03
C GLY A 93 11.77 31.85 61.14
N VAL A 94 10.74 32.27 60.40
CA VAL A 94 10.37 33.66 60.08
C VAL A 94 11.22 34.48 59.07
N ALA A 95 10.48 35.28 58.28
CA ALA A 95 10.80 36.44 57.44
C ALA A 95 11.05 36.15 55.94
N LYS A 96 10.20 36.49 54.95
CA LYS A 96 9.55 37.77 54.53
C LYS A 96 10.53 38.93 54.24
N SER A 97 10.70 39.28 52.96
CA SER A 97 10.50 40.64 52.36
C SER A 97 10.89 40.59 50.88
N HIS A 98 10.02 40.89 49.91
CA HIS A 98 9.61 42.21 49.40
C HIS A 98 10.71 43.02 48.68
N ASN A 99 10.47 43.28 47.39
CA ASN A 99 10.48 44.59 46.68
C ASN A 99 10.13 44.28 45.20
N ASP A 100 8.97 44.61 44.63
CA ASP A 100 8.29 45.91 44.41
C ASP A 100 9.16 46.98 43.73
N VAL A 101 8.91 47.20 42.44
CA VAL A 101 8.98 48.53 41.78
C VAL A 101 7.81 48.66 40.79
N LYS A 102 6.94 49.65 41.08
CA LYS A 102 5.85 50.17 40.27
C LYS A 102 6.36 51.20 39.24
N ASN A 103 5.59 51.39 38.16
CA ASN A 103 4.99 52.68 37.71
C ASN A 103 4.19 52.42 36.41
N HIS A 104 2.84 52.56 36.38
CA HIS A 104 2.04 53.76 36.04
C HIS A 104 2.47 54.39 34.70
N ALA A 105 1.62 54.70 33.71
CA ALA A 105 0.18 54.99 33.57
C ALA A 105 -0.23 54.65 32.11
N GLY A 106 -1.47 54.63 31.60
CA GLY A 106 -2.79 55.09 32.01
C GLY A 106 -3.60 55.23 30.70
N GLY A 107 -4.86 54.79 30.67
CA GLY A 107 -5.74 54.93 29.48
C GLY A 107 -6.93 53.98 29.48
N SER A 108 -8.05 54.44 30.04
CA SER A 108 -9.41 53.87 29.93
C SER A 108 -10.29 54.88 29.16
N PRO A 109 -11.58 54.65 28.87
CA PRO A 109 -12.31 53.40 28.59
C PRO A 109 -13.29 53.54 27.39
N SER A 110 -13.88 52.43 26.92
CA SER A 110 -15.25 52.47 26.38
C SER A 110 -15.96 51.12 26.58
N LYS A 111 -17.09 51.20 27.29
CA LYS A 111 -18.06 50.14 27.60
C LYS A 111 -18.95 49.84 26.39
N GLU A 112 -19.38 48.58 26.24
CA GLU A 112 -20.74 48.16 25.85
C GLU A 112 -20.81 46.62 25.86
N TYR A 113 -21.55 46.03 26.81
CA TYR A 113 -22.91 45.49 26.72
C TYR A 113 -22.92 43.96 26.59
N ILE A 114 -23.36 43.31 27.68
CA ILE A 114 -23.71 41.88 27.78
C ILE A 114 -25.23 41.80 27.88
N PRO A 115 -25.91 40.89 27.16
CA PRO A 115 -27.16 40.33 27.65
C PRO A 115 -26.96 38.88 28.11
N SER A 116 -27.42 38.69 29.34
CA SER A 116 -27.76 37.45 30.03
C SER A 116 -28.61 36.49 29.20
N LEU A 117 -28.35 35.18 29.34
CA LEU A 117 -29.38 34.16 29.18
C LEU A 117 -29.18 32.99 30.15
N SER A 118 -30.33 32.40 30.43
CA SER A 118 -30.78 31.63 31.58
C SER A 118 -30.29 30.19 31.66
N SER A 119 -30.18 29.75 32.92
CA SER A 119 -30.20 28.38 33.43
C SER A 119 -31.36 27.53 32.90
N ILE A 120 -31.10 26.30 32.45
CA ILE A 120 -32.00 25.13 32.56
C ILE A 120 -31.13 23.86 32.64
N ASP A 121 -31.59 22.95 33.49
CA ASP A 121 -31.06 21.66 33.92
C ASP A 121 -30.66 20.68 32.79
N GLU A 122 -29.59 19.91 33.04
CA GLU A 122 -29.23 18.71 32.27
C GLU A 122 -29.89 17.49 32.94
N ASP A 123 -30.89 16.91 32.27
CA ASP A 123 -31.37 15.54 32.52
C ASP A 123 -31.75 14.88 31.19
N ASP A 124 -31.34 13.62 31.07
CA ASP A 124 -31.75 12.56 30.15
C ASP A 124 -31.56 12.64 28.61
N GLY A 125 -31.24 11.46 28.06
CA GLY A 125 -32.20 10.86 27.13
C GLY A 125 -31.73 10.64 25.69
N ASP A 126 -31.11 9.49 25.48
CA ASP A 126 -30.92 8.83 24.20
C ASP A 126 -32.29 8.52 23.52
N THR A 127 -32.52 8.95 22.28
CA THR A 127 -33.40 8.28 21.29
C THR A 127 -33.37 8.97 19.92
N THR A 128 -32.79 8.28 18.95
CA THR A 128 -32.84 8.61 17.51
C THR A 128 -34.21 8.30 16.90
N GLN A 129 -34.85 9.30 16.29
CA GLN A 129 -36.02 9.14 15.41
C GLN A 129 -35.60 8.90 13.97
N GLU A 130 -36.14 7.81 13.40
CA GLU A 130 -36.10 7.45 11.99
C GLU A 130 -37.31 8.06 11.27
N THR A 131 -37.08 8.79 10.18
CA THR A 131 -38.12 9.35 9.32
C THR A 131 -38.70 8.31 8.36
N VAL A 132 -39.96 7.95 8.56
CA VAL A 132 -40.79 7.11 7.67
C VAL A 132 -41.40 7.98 6.55
N LYS A 133 -41.19 7.60 5.29
CA LYS A 133 -41.95 8.09 4.13
C LYS A 133 -43.07 7.10 3.79
N ASN A 134 -44.30 7.62 3.81
CA ASN A 134 -45.54 6.98 3.40
C ASN A 134 -45.60 6.69 1.89
N VAL A 135 -46.02 5.49 1.49
CA VAL A 135 -46.76 5.25 0.24
C VAL A 135 -47.89 4.27 0.53
N SER A 136 -49.11 4.72 0.22
CA SER A 136 -50.37 4.00 0.37
C SER A 136 -50.55 2.92 -0.70
N PHE A 137 -51.11 1.77 -0.32
CA PHE A 137 -51.83 0.90 -1.27
C PHE A 137 -53.19 0.52 -0.70
N LYS A 138 -54.21 0.64 -1.56
CA LYS A 138 -55.63 0.35 -1.33
C LYS A 138 -55.89 -1.16 -1.30
N GLU A 139 -56.70 -1.57 -0.34
CA GLU A 139 -57.43 -2.83 -0.33
C GLU A 139 -58.43 -2.91 -1.49
N ASN A 140 -58.59 -4.11 -2.04
CA ASN A 140 -59.87 -4.61 -2.54
C ASN A 140 -59.92 -6.14 -2.34
N THR A 141 -61.02 -6.58 -1.75
CA THR A 141 -61.38 -7.94 -1.34
C THR A 141 -62.14 -8.74 -2.41
N ALA A 142 -62.21 -10.06 -2.15
CA ALA A 142 -63.02 -11.14 -2.79
C ALA A 142 -62.31 -11.89 -3.94
N GLY A 143 -62.33 -13.23 -4.05
CA GLY A 143 -62.95 -14.32 -3.28
C GLY A 143 -62.73 -15.66 -4.05
N GLU A 144 -62.85 -16.78 -3.31
CA GLU A 144 -63.36 -18.10 -3.75
C GLU A 144 -62.57 -19.05 -4.69
N VAL A 145 -62.14 -20.18 -4.10
CA VAL A 145 -62.18 -21.62 -4.52
C VAL A 145 -62.07 -22.02 -6.01
N ALA A 146 -61.08 -22.87 -6.35
CA ALA A 146 -61.24 -24.24 -6.92
C ALA A 146 -59.98 -24.74 -7.65
N ASN A 147 -59.81 -26.07 -7.64
CA ASN A 147 -58.79 -26.89 -8.32
C ASN A 147 -58.76 -26.72 -9.85
N GLU A 148 -57.59 -26.91 -10.50
CA GLU A 148 -57.32 -27.96 -11.51
C GLU A 148 -55.92 -27.79 -12.15
N GLU A 149 -55.30 -28.92 -12.47
CA GLU A 149 -54.20 -29.06 -13.43
C GLU A 149 -54.59 -28.47 -14.80
N VAL A 150 -53.64 -27.93 -15.55
CA VAL A 150 -53.43 -28.19 -16.99
C VAL A 150 -52.30 -27.30 -17.53
N THR A 151 -51.37 -27.97 -18.21
CA THR A 151 -50.32 -27.46 -19.11
C THR A 151 -50.87 -26.58 -20.24
N PHE A 152 -50.16 -25.53 -20.67
CA PHE A 152 -49.76 -25.29 -22.08
C PHE A 152 -48.97 -23.97 -22.26
N ASP A 153 -47.99 -24.04 -23.17
CA ASP A 153 -47.20 -22.95 -23.79
C ASP A 153 -48.03 -21.78 -24.31
N VAL A 154 -47.57 -20.52 -24.12
CA VAL A 154 -47.68 -19.43 -25.12
C VAL A 154 -46.57 -18.37 -24.92
N ASN A 155 -45.78 -18.20 -25.98
CA ASN A 155 -45.12 -17.00 -26.53
C ASN A 155 -45.09 -15.68 -25.72
N LEU A 156 -43.86 -15.21 -25.44
CA LEU A 156 -43.54 -13.81 -25.14
C LEU A 156 -43.33 -12.99 -26.44
N PRO A 157 -43.85 -11.74 -26.53
CA PRO A 157 -43.39 -10.77 -27.50
C PRO A 157 -42.23 -9.91 -26.95
N ASN A 158 -41.29 -9.62 -27.85
CA ASN A 158 -40.23 -8.64 -27.71
C ASN A 158 -40.72 -7.29 -27.20
N VAL A 159 -40.11 -6.80 -26.12
CA VAL A 159 -39.98 -5.37 -25.84
C VAL A 159 -38.53 -5.11 -25.45
N THR A 160 -37.81 -4.49 -26.38
CA THR A 160 -36.49 -3.89 -26.20
C THR A 160 -36.65 -2.61 -25.39
N ASP A 161 -36.00 -2.52 -24.23
CA ASP A 161 -35.67 -1.24 -23.60
C ASP A 161 -34.21 -1.25 -23.16
N ASN A 162 -33.50 -0.24 -23.65
CA ASN A 162 -32.10 0.05 -23.42
C ASN A 162 -31.88 0.47 -21.97
N VAL A 163 -31.11 -0.32 -21.22
CA VAL A 163 -30.39 0.13 -20.03
C VAL A 163 -28.90 0.00 -20.35
N VAL A 164 -28.28 1.13 -20.67
CA VAL A 164 -26.82 1.26 -20.78
C VAL A 164 -26.29 1.27 -19.34
N GLY A 165 -25.83 0.11 -18.88
CA GLY A 165 -25.12 -0.07 -17.62
C GLY A 165 -23.60 -0.03 -17.85
N GLU A 166 -22.92 0.72 -16.99
CA GLU A 166 -21.46 0.76 -16.83
C GLU A 166 -20.93 -0.63 -16.44
N GLU A 167 -20.48 -1.43 -17.42
CA GLU A 167 -19.83 -2.73 -17.16
C GLU A 167 -18.59 -3.00 -18.04
N GLU A 168 -18.04 -1.96 -18.70
CA GLU A 168 -16.81 -2.05 -19.49
C GLU A 168 -15.62 -1.41 -18.76
N GLU A 169 -15.12 -2.04 -17.69
CA GLU A 169 -13.72 -1.80 -17.26
C GLU A 169 -13.06 -3.03 -16.59
N SER A 170 -13.78 -4.15 -16.42
CA SER A 170 -13.22 -5.38 -15.83
C SER A 170 -12.75 -6.42 -16.86
N LYS A 171 -12.81 -6.12 -18.17
CA LYS A 171 -12.41 -7.05 -19.25
C LYS A 171 -11.01 -6.79 -19.83
N GLU A 172 -10.33 -5.71 -19.45
CA GLU A 172 -9.00 -5.40 -19.99
C GLU A 172 -7.85 -6.20 -19.35
N GLU A 173 -8.02 -6.81 -18.17
CA GLU A 173 -6.94 -7.56 -17.51
C GLU A 173 -6.81 -9.04 -17.94
N GLU A 174 -7.77 -9.60 -18.69
CA GLU A 174 -7.73 -11.02 -19.11
C GLU A 174 -7.23 -11.23 -20.56
N PHE A 175 -7.02 -10.15 -21.33
CA PHE A 175 -6.56 -10.25 -22.73
C PHE A 175 -5.03 -10.24 -22.93
N GLU A 176 -4.23 -10.06 -21.86
CA GLU A 176 -2.75 -9.98 -21.96
C GLU A 176 -2.00 -11.32 -21.84
N MET A 177 -2.66 -12.48 -21.96
CA MET A 177 -1.98 -13.78 -21.87
C MET A 177 -2.33 -14.75 -23.00
N ASN A 178 -2.27 -14.30 -24.25
CA ASN A 178 -2.10 -15.16 -25.42
C ASN A 178 -1.66 -14.35 -26.65
N VAL A 179 -0.37 -14.04 -26.75
CA VAL A 179 0.23 -13.67 -28.04
C VAL A 179 0.99 -14.88 -28.58
N HIS A 180 0.35 -15.56 -29.52
CA HIS A 180 0.94 -16.60 -30.34
C HIS A 180 2.01 -15.99 -31.25
N GLN A 181 3.17 -16.65 -31.26
CA GLN A 181 4.32 -16.39 -32.09
C GLN A 181 3.98 -16.78 -33.54
N HIS A 182 3.63 -15.80 -34.37
CA HIS A 182 3.57 -15.99 -35.83
C HIS A 182 4.82 -15.39 -36.48
N GLN A 183 5.70 -16.28 -36.94
CA GLN A 183 6.79 -15.98 -37.86
C GLN A 183 6.21 -15.42 -39.16
N ILE A 184 6.72 -14.27 -39.60
CA ILE A 184 6.51 -13.75 -40.96
C ILE A 184 7.84 -13.88 -41.70
N GLN A 185 7.81 -14.68 -42.78
CA GLN A 185 8.87 -14.83 -43.76
C GLN A 185 9.16 -13.50 -44.46
N GLU A 186 10.43 -13.11 -44.46
CA GLU A 186 10.99 -12.15 -45.41
C GLU A 186 10.86 -12.71 -46.84
N LYS A 187 10.37 -11.87 -47.75
CA LYS A 187 10.36 -12.14 -49.18
C LYS A 187 11.02 -10.98 -49.90
N ASP A 188 12.21 -11.27 -50.44
CA ASP A 188 12.99 -10.43 -51.34
C ASP A 188 12.21 -10.11 -52.61
N GLU A 189 11.97 -8.82 -52.90
CA GLU A 189 11.72 -8.35 -54.27
C GLU A 189 12.42 -7.00 -54.50
N THR A 190 13.53 -7.05 -55.24
CA THR A 190 14.15 -5.94 -55.97
C THR A 190 13.19 -5.33 -57.01
N PRO A 191 13.35 -4.04 -57.35
CA PRO A 191 13.15 -3.69 -58.76
C PRO A 191 14.19 -2.75 -59.38
N LEU A 192 14.39 -3.01 -60.67
CA LEU A 192 15.23 -2.34 -61.65
C LEU A 192 14.75 -0.92 -62.04
N ALA A 193 15.75 -0.07 -62.33
CA ALA A 193 15.90 0.88 -63.44
C ALA A 193 14.67 1.57 -64.11
N GLY A 194 14.57 2.90 -63.90
CA GLY A 194 14.23 3.98 -64.89
C GLY A 194 12.87 3.96 -65.62
N PRO A 195 12.48 5.01 -66.37
CA PRO A 195 13.22 6.23 -66.73
C PRO A 195 12.46 7.58 -66.54
N SER A 196 13.26 8.64 -66.62
CA SER A 196 12.99 10.06 -66.90
C SER A 196 11.61 10.45 -67.47
N ARG A 197 10.93 11.41 -66.81
CA ARG A 197 10.01 12.36 -67.47
C ARG A 197 10.19 13.76 -66.90
N GLY A 198 10.55 14.68 -67.79
CA GLY A 198 10.67 16.11 -67.52
C GLY A 198 9.32 16.79 -67.32
N LEU A 199 9.34 17.86 -66.52
CA LEU A 199 8.23 18.79 -66.40
C LEU A 199 8.72 20.22 -66.63
N ARG A 200 7.91 20.87 -67.46
CA ARG A 200 8.08 22.16 -68.15
C ARG A 200 8.27 23.32 -67.19
N ARG A 201 9.20 24.21 -67.56
CA ARG A 201 9.15 25.64 -67.22
C ARG A 201 8.01 26.29 -67.99
N ASN A 202 7.10 26.95 -67.29
CA ASN A 202 6.34 28.07 -67.84
C ASN A 202 6.74 29.32 -67.06
N ALA A 203 7.48 30.18 -67.75
CA ALA A 203 7.69 31.56 -67.37
C ALA A 203 6.40 32.33 -67.66
N VAL A 204 5.89 33.05 -66.66
CA VAL A 204 4.97 34.17 -66.88
C VAL A 204 5.55 35.36 -66.14
N SER A 205 5.99 36.31 -66.95
CA SER A 205 6.35 37.67 -66.58
C SER A 205 5.09 38.48 -66.27
N SER A 206 5.05 39.13 -65.12
CA SER A 206 4.39 40.43 -64.98
C SER A 206 5.12 41.24 -63.90
N GLN A 207 5.93 42.18 -64.39
CA GLN A 207 6.36 43.34 -63.64
C GLN A 207 5.14 44.18 -63.30
N GLN A 208 4.92 44.45 -62.02
CA GLN A 208 4.37 45.74 -61.61
C GLN A 208 4.87 46.06 -60.20
N GLY A 209 5.65 47.14 -60.14
CA GLY A 209 6.41 47.54 -58.96
C GLY A 209 5.53 48.06 -57.84
N ASN A 210 5.82 47.57 -56.64
CA ASN A 210 5.55 48.27 -55.39
C ASN A 210 6.87 48.32 -54.61
N ASN A 211 7.59 49.43 -54.77
CA ASN A 211 8.69 49.82 -53.90
C ASN A 211 8.09 50.25 -52.54
N LEU A 212 7.84 49.27 -51.67
CA LEU A 212 7.74 49.54 -50.24
C LEU A 212 9.17 49.55 -49.67
N ILE A 213 9.57 50.73 -49.25
CA ILE A 213 10.79 51.00 -48.49
C ILE A 213 10.80 50.06 -47.29
N ARG A 214 11.60 49.00 -47.37
CA ARG A 214 11.98 48.16 -46.24
C ARG A 214 13.00 48.98 -45.45
N THR A 215 12.54 49.89 -44.61
CA THR A 215 13.38 50.49 -43.57
C THR A 215 13.80 49.34 -42.65
N SER A 216 15.02 48.86 -42.83
CA SER A 216 15.75 48.11 -41.82
C SER A 216 15.86 49.02 -40.61
N ILE A 217 14.89 48.93 -39.70
CA ILE A 217 15.07 49.42 -38.34
C ILE A 217 16.13 48.48 -37.77
N GLU A 218 17.40 48.86 -37.88
CA GLU A 218 18.44 48.37 -36.97
C GLU A 218 17.93 48.72 -35.58
N VAL A 219 17.35 47.72 -34.92
CA VAL A 219 17.02 47.82 -33.52
C VAL A 219 18.37 47.90 -32.82
N ASP A 220 18.73 49.10 -32.37
CA ASP A 220 19.91 49.35 -31.56
C ASP A 220 19.76 48.52 -30.29
N LEU A 221 20.32 47.32 -30.30
CA LEU A 221 20.37 46.45 -29.13
C LEU A 221 21.38 47.08 -28.19
N ASP A 222 21.00 47.28 -26.92
CA ASP A 222 21.96 47.68 -25.91
C ASP A 222 23.15 46.70 -25.91
N LEU A 223 24.33 47.15 -25.48
CA LEU A 223 25.59 46.37 -25.48
C LEU A 223 25.49 44.98 -24.82
N GLY A 224 24.43 44.72 -24.05
CA GLY A 224 24.10 43.41 -23.46
C GLY A 224 23.09 42.56 -24.23
N GLY A 225 22.75 42.88 -25.48
CA GLY A 225 21.71 42.15 -26.24
C GLY A 225 20.29 42.28 -25.67
N THR A 226 20.09 43.21 -24.73
CA THR A 226 18.81 43.43 -24.05
C THR A 226 17.83 44.08 -25.03
N THR A 227 16.78 43.35 -25.40
CA THR A 227 15.71 43.93 -26.22
C THR A 227 14.82 44.85 -25.38
N PRO A 228 14.07 45.78 -26.00
CA PRO A 228 13.08 46.60 -25.30
C PRO A 228 12.05 45.77 -24.50
N LEU A 229 11.77 44.55 -24.96
CA LEU A 229 10.87 43.62 -24.27
C LEU A 229 11.48 43.07 -22.97
N HIS A 230 12.80 42.82 -22.93
CA HIS A 230 13.49 42.43 -21.68
C HIS A 230 13.41 43.55 -20.64
N ALA A 231 13.73 44.79 -21.04
CA ALA A 231 13.68 45.95 -20.15
C ALA A 231 12.25 46.19 -19.61
N ALA A 232 11.23 46.04 -20.47
CA ALA A 232 9.84 46.14 -20.06
C ALA A 232 9.42 45.00 -19.11
N CYS A 233 9.81 43.75 -19.38
CA CYS A 233 9.54 42.62 -18.47
C CYS A 233 10.26 42.77 -17.12
N ALA A 234 11.42 43.42 -17.07
CA ALA A 234 12.15 43.70 -15.84
C ALA A 234 11.57 44.86 -15.03
N SER A 235 10.81 45.75 -15.68
CA SER A 235 10.30 46.96 -15.04
C SER A 235 9.07 46.67 -14.16
N ASN A 236 9.12 47.12 -12.90
CA ASN A 236 7.99 47.06 -11.97
C ASN A 236 6.84 48.03 -12.34
N GLN A 237 7.03 48.90 -13.33
CA GLN A 237 6.05 49.89 -13.76
C GLN A 237 5.43 49.56 -15.13
N ALA A 238 5.89 48.50 -15.80
CA ALA A 238 5.39 48.14 -17.12
C ALA A 238 3.93 47.63 -17.03
N SER A 239 3.04 48.28 -17.78
CA SER A 239 1.68 47.76 -17.95
C SER A 239 1.67 46.59 -18.93
N LEU A 240 0.78 45.61 -18.73
CA LEU A 240 0.57 44.50 -19.68
C LEU A 240 0.22 45.01 -21.09
N SER A 241 -0.48 46.15 -21.19
CA SER A 241 -0.78 46.79 -22.46
C SER A 241 0.49 47.28 -23.18
N SER A 242 1.46 47.84 -22.45
CA SER A 242 2.75 48.26 -23.01
C SER A 242 3.55 47.05 -23.51
N LEU A 243 3.60 45.98 -22.70
CA LEU A 243 4.27 44.73 -23.08
C LEU A 243 3.68 44.11 -24.36
N ARG A 244 2.35 44.05 -24.47
CA ARG A 244 1.65 43.58 -25.68
C ARG A 244 1.96 44.45 -26.89
N SER A 245 2.00 45.77 -26.74
CA SER A 245 2.36 46.68 -27.82
C SER A 245 3.78 46.45 -28.32
N ILE A 246 4.75 46.24 -27.41
CA ILE A 246 6.15 45.94 -27.76
C ILE A 246 6.25 44.58 -28.47
N LEU A 247 5.56 43.55 -27.96
CA LEU A 247 5.56 42.21 -28.55
C LEU A 247 4.91 42.20 -29.93
N LYS A 248 3.79 42.92 -30.13
CA LYS A 248 3.13 43.05 -31.43
C LYS A 248 3.95 43.84 -32.44
N ALA A 249 4.70 44.85 -31.99
CA ALA A 249 5.60 45.61 -32.84
C ALA A 249 6.75 44.76 -33.38
N ASN A 250 7.32 43.86 -32.55
CA ASN A 250 8.34 42.93 -33.01
C ASN A 250 8.30 41.58 -32.25
N PRO A 251 7.62 40.56 -32.79
CA PRO A 251 7.51 39.24 -32.16
C PRO A 251 8.85 38.53 -31.96
N ARG A 252 9.89 38.87 -32.74
CA ARG A 252 11.23 38.26 -32.61
C ARG A 252 11.91 38.61 -31.29
N PHE A 253 11.46 39.68 -30.62
CA PHE A 253 11.97 40.00 -29.29
C PHE A 253 11.72 38.86 -28.30
N ALA A 254 10.64 38.08 -28.45
CA ALA A 254 10.33 36.93 -27.59
C ALA A 254 11.38 35.81 -27.67
N SER A 255 12.07 35.66 -28.81
CA SER A 255 13.07 34.61 -29.04
C SER A 255 14.52 35.10 -28.94
N THR A 256 14.73 36.40 -28.70
CA THR A 256 16.08 36.98 -28.58
C THR A 256 16.58 36.76 -27.15
N ARG A 257 17.80 36.25 -27.00
CA ARG A 257 18.46 36.08 -25.69
C ARG A 257 19.26 37.33 -25.34
N ASP A 258 19.22 37.74 -24.07
CA ASP A 258 20.16 38.73 -23.52
C ASP A 258 21.58 38.15 -23.37
N ALA A 259 22.53 38.97 -22.88
CA ALA A 259 23.92 38.56 -22.64
C ALA A 259 24.08 37.42 -21.61
N PHE A 260 23.05 37.17 -20.79
CA PHE A 260 23.01 36.08 -19.82
C PHE A 260 22.25 34.85 -20.36
N GLY A 261 21.90 34.86 -21.66
CA GLY A 261 21.14 33.80 -22.29
C GLY A 261 19.68 33.75 -21.89
N ARG A 262 19.17 34.75 -21.15
CA ARG A 262 17.79 34.82 -20.69
C ARG A 262 16.93 35.35 -21.81
N LEU A 263 15.76 34.72 -21.96
CA LEU A 263 14.70 35.20 -22.86
C LEU A 263 13.77 36.14 -22.08
N PRO A 264 12.94 36.98 -22.74
CA PRO A 264 12.03 37.87 -22.02
C PRO A 264 11.06 37.13 -21.08
N ILE A 265 10.70 35.88 -21.39
CA ILE A 265 9.87 35.04 -20.54
C ILE A 265 10.56 34.65 -19.21
N HIS A 266 11.89 34.52 -19.18
CA HIS A 266 12.65 34.27 -17.95
C HIS A 266 12.59 35.47 -17.02
N ILE A 267 12.81 36.67 -17.59
CA ILE A 267 12.71 37.93 -16.83
C ILE A 267 11.28 38.15 -16.33
N PHE A 268 10.29 37.91 -17.19
CA PHE A 268 8.88 37.99 -16.82
C PHE A 268 8.53 37.04 -15.67
N ALA A 269 9.03 35.80 -15.70
CA ALA A 269 8.78 34.81 -14.67
C ALA A 269 9.44 35.11 -13.32
N ARG A 270 10.51 35.94 -13.29
CA ARG A 270 11.17 36.40 -12.07
C ARG A 270 10.58 37.69 -11.49
N ASN A 271 9.76 38.41 -12.26
CA ASN A 271 9.26 39.70 -11.82
C ASN A 271 8.01 39.54 -10.94
N GLU A 272 8.20 39.65 -9.62
CA GLU A 272 7.14 39.52 -8.62
C GLU A 272 6.02 40.57 -8.77
N SER A 273 6.27 41.72 -9.41
CA SER A 273 5.26 42.78 -9.57
C SER A 273 4.04 42.30 -10.37
N PHE A 274 4.24 41.39 -11.35
CA PHE A 274 3.14 40.77 -12.10
C PHE A 274 2.35 39.76 -11.27
N SER A 275 2.98 39.13 -10.27
CA SER A 275 2.31 38.20 -9.35
C SER A 275 1.53 38.92 -8.24
N LEU A 276 2.12 39.95 -7.65
CA LEU A 276 1.58 40.70 -6.51
C LEU A 276 0.45 41.65 -6.91
N GLY A 277 0.48 42.17 -8.14
CA GLY A 277 -0.61 43.00 -8.68
C GLY A 277 -1.96 42.29 -8.62
N SER A 278 -1.98 40.96 -8.83
CA SER A 278 -3.19 40.13 -8.73
C SER A 278 -3.70 39.98 -7.28
N PHE A 279 -2.81 40.00 -6.28
CA PHE A 279 -3.18 39.78 -4.87
C PHE A 279 -3.49 41.06 -4.08
N ARG A 280 -2.90 42.20 -4.45
CA ARG A 280 -2.96 43.44 -3.64
C ARG A 280 -4.36 44.04 -3.50
N GLY A 281 -5.33 43.64 -4.33
CA GLY A 281 -6.71 44.15 -4.28
C GLY A 281 -7.64 43.49 -3.25
N SER A 282 -7.23 42.42 -2.55
CA SER A 282 -8.16 41.54 -1.81
C SER A 282 -7.85 41.42 -0.31
N THR A 283 -7.45 42.51 0.36
CA THR A 283 -7.24 42.50 1.82
C THR A 283 -8.52 42.58 2.66
N ALA A 284 -9.70 42.67 2.04
CA ALA A 284 -10.99 42.48 2.70
C ALA A 284 -11.72 41.33 1.99
N GLY A 285 -12.05 40.28 2.77
CA GLY A 285 -12.42 38.97 2.26
C GLY A 285 -13.60 38.92 1.29
N LEU A 286 -13.58 37.85 0.48
CA LEU A 286 -14.57 37.41 -0.52
C LEU A 286 -14.69 38.30 -1.77
N ASP A 287 -13.67 38.20 -2.63
CA ASP A 287 -13.81 37.79 -4.04
C ASP A 287 -12.55 38.24 -4.79
N VAL A 288 -11.66 37.28 -5.06
CA VAL A 288 -10.47 37.54 -5.89
C VAL A 288 -10.97 37.88 -7.28
N ASN A 289 -10.69 39.11 -7.73
CA ASN A 289 -11.15 39.62 -9.02
C ASN A 289 -10.45 38.84 -10.14
N TYR A 290 -11.14 37.81 -10.67
CA TYR A 290 -10.62 36.83 -11.63
C TYR A 290 -10.14 37.48 -12.96
N SER A 291 -10.50 38.75 -13.22
CA SER A 291 -10.21 39.46 -14.46
C SER A 291 -8.72 39.70 -14.72
N ASP A 292 -7.91 39.94 -13.68
CA ASP A 292 -6.53 40.36 -13.88
C ASP A 292 -5.59 39.19 -14.23
N ASN A 293 -5.86 38.01 -13.67
CA ASN A 293 -5.14 36.79 -14.04
C ASN A 293 -5.34 36.45 -15.53
N ASN A 294 -6.54 36.67 -16.07
CA ASN A 294 -6.80 36.44 -17.48
C ASN A 294 -5.92 37.33 -18.39
N ASN A 295 -5.59 38.55 -17.97
CA ASN A 295 -4.73 39.44 -18.76
C ASN A 295 -3.26 38.97 -18.76
N VAL A 296 -2.78 38.49 -17.62
CA VAL A 296 -1.43 37.92 -17.47
C VAL A 296 -1.31 36.63 -18.29
N GLU A 297 -2.27 35.71 -18.13
CA GLU A 297 -2.35 34.46 -18.88
C GLU A 297 -2.45 34.70 -20.39
N GLN A 298 -3.25 35.69 -20.81
CA GLN A 298 -3.36 36.06 -22.21
C GLN A 298 -2.02 36.57 -22.76
N PHE A 299 -1.33 37.45 -22.03
CA PHE A 299 -0.01 37.94 -22.46
C PHE A 299 1.03 36.80 -22.50
N LEU A 300 1.03 35.92 -21.51
CA LEU A 300 1.89 34.74 -21.50
C LEU A 300 1.59 33.81 -22.68
N GLY A 301 0.31 33.68 -23.06
CA GLY A 301 -0.13 32.97 -24.26
C GLY A 301 0.40 33.61 -25.55
N GLU A 302 0.34 34.94 -25.66
CA GLU A 302 0.90 35.69 -26.80
C GLU A 302 2.43 35.52 -26.88
N LEU A 303 3.13 35.56 -25.73
CA LEU A 303 4.58 35.36 -25.65
C LEU A 303 4.98 33.93 -26.03
N PHE A 304 4.21 32.94 -25.57
CA PHE A 304 4.38 31.54 -25.93
C PHE A 304 4.14 31.29 -27.43
N GLU A 305 3.13 31.93 -28.02
CA GLU A 305 2.86 31.84 -29.46
C GLU A 305 3.97 32.48 -30.31
N ALA A 306 4.55 33.58 -29.84
CA ALA A 306 5.68 34.22 -30.50
C ALA A 306 6.95 33.36 -30.46
N SER A 307 7.18 32.62 -29.36
CA SER A 307 8.33 31.72 -29.25
C SER A 307 8.06 30.51 -28.35
N PRO A 308 7.50 29.40 -28.87
CA PRO A 308 7.17 28.24 -28.04
C PRO A 308 8.39 27.59 -27.37
N ARG A 309 9.55 27.60 -28.06
CA ARG A 309 10.82 27.05 -27.53
C ARG A 309 11.30 27.80 -26.29
N SER A 310 10.89 29.06 -26.11
CA SER A 310 11.39 29.88 -24.99
C SER A 310 11.03 29.32 -23.62
N VAL A 311 9.98 28.49 -23.51
CA VAL A 311 9.54 27.86 -22.26
C VAL A 311 10.40 26.66 -21.87
N THR A 312 11.08 26.01 -22.81
CA THR A 312 11.89 24.82 -22.54
C THR A 312 13.39 25.10 -22.53
N LEU A 313 13.80 26.26 -23.01
CA LEU A 313 15.20 26.66 -23.04
C LEU A 313 15.61 27.17 -21.66
N PRO A 314 16.59 26.54 -20.99
CA PRO A 314 17.12 27.07 -19.76
C PRO A 314 17.94 28.35 -20.01
N ASP A 315 17.99 29.22 -18.99
CA ASP A 315 18.95 30.33 -18.95
C ASP A 315 20.39 29.84 -18.74
N PHE A 316 21.39 30.70 -18.98
CA PHE A 316 22.79 30.29 -18.78
C PHE A 316 23.23 30.34 -17.31
N GLU A 317 22.56 31.17 -16.51
CA GLU A 317 22.92 31.44 -15.11
C GLU A 317 22.42 30.32 -14.18
N ASP A 318 21.10 30.10 -14.11
CA ASP A 318 20.52 29.11 -13.20
C ASP A 318 20.41 27.72 -13.85
N LYS A 319 20.48 27.65 -15.19
CA LYS A 319 20.18 26.46 -16.00
C LYS A 319 18.74 25.99 -15.81
N MET A 320 17.82 26.93 -15.54
CA MET A 320 16.42 26.65 -15.24
C MET A 320 15.51 27.21 -16.31
N ILE A 321 14.42 26.47 -16.58
CA ILE A 321 13.33 26.98 -17.43
C ILE A 321 12.55 28.09 -16.69
N PRO A 322 11.78 28.94 -17.41
CA PRO A 322 10.99 29.99 -16.79
C PRO A 322 10.05 29.45 -15.70
N PHE A 323 9.80 30.27 -14.67
CA PHE A 323 8.96 29.97 -13.49
C PHE A 323 9.51 28.91 -12.53
N LEU A 324 10.50 28.11 -12.93
CA LEU A 324 11.03 27.03 -12.09
C LEU A 324 11.96 27.52 -10.98
N ALA A 325 12.69 28.62 -11.22
CA ALA A 325 13.63 29.19 -10.25
C ALA A 325 12.97 29.49 -8.89
N ALA A 326 11.80 30.14 -8.89
CA ALA A 326 11.03 30.45 -7.68
C ALA A 326 10.60 29.21 -6.90
N ILE A 327 10.24 28.14 -7.62
CA ILE A 327 9.81 26.88 -7.02
C ILE A 327 11.00 26.17 -6.37
N VAL A 328 12.15 26.14 -7.04
CA VAL A 328 13.38 25.52 -6.51
C VAL A 328 13.95 26.29 -5.34
N GLU A 329 13.94 27.62 -5.41
CA GLU A 329 14.34 28.45 -4.28
C GLU A 329 13.43 28.18 -3.09
N TRP A 330 12.11 28.14 -3.28
CA TRP A 330 11.16 27.83 -2.22
C TRP A 330 11.35 26.44 -1.62
N THR A 331 11.51 25.38 -2.42
CA THR A 331 11.76 24.03 -1.89
C THR A 331 13.07 23.97 -1.12
N THR A 332 14.11 24.62 -1.65
CA THR A 332 15.43 24.70 -1.00
C THR A 332 15.33 25.43 0.33
N ILE A 333 14.67 26.59 0.38
CA ILE A 333 14.47 27.36 1.62
C ILE A 333 13.73 26.52 2.66
N ILE A 334 12.62 25.85 2.31
CA ILE A 334 11.84 25.06 3.27
C ILE A 334 12.67 23.94 3.90
N HIS A 335 13.53 23.26 3.15
CA HIS A 335 14.33 22.17 3.70
C HIS A 335 15.65 22.63 4.34
N THR A 336 16.23 23.75 3.91
CA THR A 336 17.46 24.30 4.49
C THR A 336 17.23 25.07 5.77
N THR A 337 16.16 25.89 5.85
CA THR A 337 15.84 26.68 7.05
C THR A 337 15.31 25.82 8.19
N ALA A 338 14.70 24.68 7.87
CA ALA A 338 14.11 23.80 8.85
C ALA A 338 15.12 22.81 9.47
N LEU A 339 16.34 22.71 8.93
CA LEU A 339 17.42 21.94 9.55
C LEU A 339 17.78 22.61 10.89
N PRO A 340 17.50 21.96 12.04
CA PRO A 340 17.96 22.49 13.32
C PRO A 340 19.48 22.60 13.27
N THR A 341 20.03 23.71 13.75
CA THR A 341 21.46 23.91 13.90
C THR A 341 22.04 22.76 14.74
N GLN A 342 22.67 21.79 14.06
CA GLN A 342 23.66 20.87 14.61
C GLN A 342 23.22 20.05 15.85
N VAL A 343 22.16 19.25 15.73
CA VAL A 343 21.89 18.16 16.70
C VAL A 343 22.30 16.82 16.10
N ASP A 344 22.97 16.01 16.90
CA ASP A 344 23.74 14.79 16.59
C ASP A 344 22.90 13.60 16.05
N TRP A 345 22.23 13.80 14.91
CA TRP A 345 21.31 12.85 14.28
C TRP A 345 21.98 11.54 13.83
N CYS A 346 23.30 11.55 13.61
CA CYS A 346 24.06 10.33 13.31
C CYS A 346 23.94 9.29 14.43
N ALA A 347 23.75 9.73 15.68
CA ALA A 347 23.50 8.84 16.81
C ALA A 347 22.14 8.13 16.70
N THR A 348 21.10 8.83 16.24
CA THR A 348 19.74 8.28 16.09
C THR A 348 19.66 7.27 14.93
N LEU A 349 20.32 7.54 13.80
CA LEU A 349 20.35 6.60 12.67
C LEU A 349 21.07 5.30 13.02
N ARG A 350 22.17 5.35 13.80
CA ARG A 350 22.83 4.12 14.31
C ARG A 350 21.90 3.28 15.19
N GLN A 351 20.96 3.89 15.91
CA GLN A 351 19.98 3.16 16.72
C GLN A 351 18.90 2.46 15.87
N SER A 352 18.66 2.88 14.63
CA SER A 352 17.62 2.31 13.75
C SER A 352 18.03 1.03 13.02
N GLY A 353 19.28 0.56 13.17
CA GLY A 353 19.73 -0.72 12.62
C GLY A 353 19.87 -0.78 11.09
N ILE A 354 19.74 0.36 10.39
CA ILE A 354 19.96 0.45 8.94
C ILE A 354 21.48 0.49 8.72
N ASN A 355 22.05 -0.64 8.28
CA ASN A 355 23.48 -0.75 8.00
C ASN A 355 23.79 -0.15 6.61
N PRO A 356 24.48 0.99 6.50
CA PRO A 356 24.67 1.70 5.23
C PRO A 356 25.71 1.05 4.29
N SER A 357 26.08 -0.21 4.52
CA SER A 357 27.26 -0.82 3.92
C SER A 357 27.12 -1.32 2.49
N ASN A 358 25.93 -1.27 1.85
CA ASN A 358 25.75 -1.76 0.47
C ASN A 358 25.04 -0.74 -0.44
N GLN A 359 25.75 -0.34 -1.50
CA GLN A 359 25.28 0.15 -2.81
C GLN A 359 24.81 1.60 -3.04
N PHE A 360 24.69 2.48 -2.04
CA PHE A 360 24.56 3.91 -2.32
C PHE A 360 25.88 4.63 -2.04
N ASN A 361 26.51 5.17 -3.08
CA ASN A 361 27.58 6.17 -2.98
C ASN A 361 26.99 7.42 -2.29
N LEU A 362 26.84 7.36 -0.97
CA LEU A 362 26.33 8.37 -0.04
C LEU A 362 27.39 9.48 0.17
N CYS A 363 27.89 10.07 -0.91
CA CYS A 363 28.83 11.19 -0.81
C CYS A 363 28.21 12.48 -0.25
N ASN A 364 26.90 12.52 0.04
CA ASN A 364 26.29 13.60 0.81
C ASN A 364 25.41 13.02 1.92
N ILE A 365 25.97 12.84 3.11
CA ILE A 365 25.21 12.57 4.34
C ILE A 365 24.08 13.61 4.52
N ALA A 366 24.29 14.84 4.06
CA ALA A 366 23.29 15.91 4.02
C ALA A 366 22.00 15.51 3.25
N ASP A 367 22.13 14.77 2.15
CA ASP A 367 20.97 14.39 1.31
C ASP A 367 20.09 13.35 2.01
N ALA A 368 20.70 12.42 2.76
CA ALA A 368 19.95 11.48 3.58
C ALA A 368 19.15 12.19 4.68
N HIS A 369 19.73 13.22 5.33
CA HIS A 369 19.01 14.01 6.33
C HIS A 369 17.79 14.72 5.74
N LEU A 370 17.95 15.33 4.56
CA LEU A 370 16.87 16.02 3.85
C LEU A 370 15.71 15.07 3.49
N ILE A 371 16.01 13.79 3.22
CA ILE A 371 15.00 12.77 2.94
C ILE A 371 14.16 12.43 4.18
N PHE A 372 14.77 12.25 5.35
CA PHE A 372 14.06 11.84 6.57
C PHE A 372 13.46 13.00 7.36
N PHE A 373 13.97 14.22 7.20
CA PHE A 373 13.46 15.39 7.89
C PHE A 373 12.09 15.83 7.37
N LEU A 374 11.11 16.07 8.26
CA LEU A 374 9.75 16.46 7.87
C LEU A 374 9.47 17.89 8.35
N PRO A 375 9.59 18.92 7.47
CA PRO A 375 9.28 20.29 7.85
C PRO A 375 7.82 20.39 8.31
N GLN A 376 7.61 21.15 9.38
CA GLN A 376 6.29 21.48 9.91
C GLN A 376 5.87 22.87 9.41
N ASN A 377 4.56 23.13 9.34
CA ASN A 377 4.00 24.43 8.98
C ASN A 377 4.47 24.95 7.60
N VAL A 378 4.60 24.07 6.60
CA VAL A 378 4.95 24.49 5.25
C VAL A 378 3.82 25.37 4.69
N SER A 379 4.15 26.63 4.39
CA SER A 379 3.28 27.57 3.68
C SER A 379 3.83 27.83 2.28
N VAL A 380 2.93 27.93 1.30
CA VAL A 380 3.31 28.27 -0.07
C VAL A 380 3.25 29.78 -0.23
N THR A 381 4.31 30.37 -0.80
CA THR A 381 4.29 31.80 -1.09
C THR A 381 3.33 32.09 -2.25
N PRO A 382 2.68 33.27 -2.29
CA PRO A 382 1.82 33.65 -3.42
C PRO A 382 2.57 33.60 -4.76
N PHE A 383 3.86 33.93 -4.76
CA PHE A 383 4.70 33.90 -5.95
C PHE A 383 4.89 32.47 -6.49
N VAL A 384 5.22 31.50 -5.63
CA VAL A 384 5.36 30.08 -6.03
C VAL A 384 4.04 29.53 -6.55
N THR A 385 2.93 29.88 -5.89
CA THR A 385 1.59 29.53 -6.35
C THR A 385 1.34 30.05 -7.76
N TRP A 386 1.65 31.33 -8.02
CA TRP A 386 1.52 31.95 -9.33
C TRP A 386 2.42 31.27 -10.37
N SER A 387 3.68 30.98 -10.03
CA SER A 387 4.61 30.25 -10.91
C SER A 387 4.06 28.88 -11.32
N LEU A 388 3.50 28.12 -10.37
CA LEU A 388 2.86 26.83 -10.65
C LEU A 388 1.60 26.98 -11.53
N GLN A 389 0.80 28.03 -11.30
CA GLN A 389 -0.36 28.35 -12.14
C GLN A 389 0.05 28.68 -13.57
N MET A 390 1.11 29.48 -13.76
CA MET A 390 1.62 29.83 -15.09
C MET A 390 2.17 28.61 -15.83
N LEU A 391 2.89 27.72 -15.13
CA LEU A 391 3.34 26.44 -15.71
C LEU A 391 2.16 25.53 -16.08
N SER A 392 1.13 25.46 -15.23
CA SER A 392 -0.10 24.72 -15.53
C SER A 392 -0.85 25.29 -16.74
N PHE A 393 -0.91 26.62 -16.87
CA PHE A 393 -1.48 27.30 -18.03
C PHE A 393 -0.70 26.99 -19.32
N LEU A 394 0.63 27.06 -19.30
CA LEU A 394 1.49 26.72 -20.44
C LEU A 394 1.33 25.25 -20.85
N LEU A 395 1.29 24.34 -19.87
CA LEU A 395 1.07 22.91 -20.09
C LEU A 395 -0.29 22.66 -20.77
N ASN A 396 -1.35 23.28 -20.25
CA ASN A 396 -2.68 23.18 -20.82
C ASN A 396 -2.71 23.72 -22.25
N ARG A 397 -1.99 24.81 -22.54
CA ARG A 397 -1.91 25.36 -23.90
C ARG A 397 -1.15 24.45 -24.87
N CYS A 398 -0.16 23.68 -24.39
CA CYS A 398 0.50 22.66 -25.19
C CYS A 398 -0.46 21.52 -25.55
N ASN A 399 -1.26 21.04 -24.58
CA ASN A 399 -2.25 19.98 -24.82
C ASN A 399 -3.28 20.36 -25.90
N ARG A 400 -3.68 21.64 -25.99
CA ARG A 400 -4.69 22.08 -26.98
C ARG A 400 -4.25 21.98 -28.43
N LYS A 401 -2.94 21.97 -28.70
CA LYS A 401 -2.43 22.03 -30.08
C LYS A 401 -2.27 20.66 -30.71
N GLY A 402 -2.19 19.58 -29.93
CA GLY A 402 -2.13 18.20 -30.43
C GLY A 402 -0.88 17.82 -31.25
N ASP A 403 -0.05 18.77 -31.70
CA ASP A 403 1.14 18.46 -32.50
C ASP A 403 2.27 17.83 -31.64
N ASP A 404 3.01 16.86 -32.20
CA ASP A 404 4.17 16.19 -31.59
C ASP A 404 5.21 17.16 -31.01
N TYR A 405 5.35 18.32 -31.66
CA TYR A 405 6.24 19.38 -31.22
C TYR A 405 5.83 19.97 -29.85
N TYR A 406 4.53 20.15 -29.60
CA TYR A 406 4.02 20.62 -28.31
C TYR A 406 4.01 19.51 -27.26
N ALA A 407 3.86 18.25 -27.66
CA ALA A 407 4.05 17.11 -26.77
C ALA A 407 5.49 17.08 -26.21
N THR A 408 6.49 17.31 -27.06
CA THR A 408 7.91 17.41 -26.61
C THR A 408 8.12 18.55 -25.61
N ILE A 409 7.49 19.71 -25.85
CA ILE A 409 7.54 20.86 -24.94
C ILE A 409 6.89 20.51 -23.60
N ARG A 410 5.69 19.94 -23.63
CA ARG A 410 4.94 19.48 -22.46
C ARG A 410 5.78 18.54 -21.61
N ASP A 411 6.36 17.52 -22.21
CA ASP A 411 7.15 16.52 -21.51
C ASP A 411 8.43 17.11 -20.91
N THR A 412 9.05 18.08 -21.59
CA THR A 412 10.21 18.82 -21.06
C THR A 412 9.83 19.62 -19.81
N ILE A 413 8.67 20.29 -19.80
CA ILE A 413 8.18 21.04 -18.64
C ILE A 413 7.88 20.09 -17.47
N ILE A 414 7.15 19.00 -17.72
CA ILE A 414 6.82 17.99 -16.68
C ILE A 414 8.09 17.37 -16.10
N LYS A 415 9.05 17.01 -16.97
CA LYS A 415 10.33 16.45 -16.54
C LYS A 415 11.13 17.45 -15.72
N ALA A 416 11.15 18.73 -16.10
CA ALA A 416 11.85 19.76 -15.34
C ALA A 416 11.24 19.96 -13.95
N VAL A 417 9.91 20.01 -13.83
CA VAL A 417 9.21 20.16 -12.54
C VAL A 417 9.38 18.92 -11.66
N SER A 418 9.20 17.72 -12.21
CA SER A 418 9.35 16.47 -11.47
C SER A 418 10.81 16.15 -11.08
N SER A 419 11.80 16.79 -11.70
CA SER A 419 13.21 16.65 -11.34
C SER A 419 13.64 17.58 -10.21
N ILE A 420 12.78 18.49 -9.74
CA ILE A 420 13.08 19.30 -8.56
C ILE A 420 13.17 18.38 -7.33
N PRO A 421 14.31 18.34 -6.61
CA PRO A 421 14.44 17.51 -5.43
C PRO A 421 13.36 17.85 -4.38
N LEU A 422 12.70 16.82 -3.87
CA LEU A 422 11.73 16.91 -2.78
C LEU A 422 10.50 17.79 -3.06
N ILE A 423 10.24 18.25 -4.29
CA ILE A 423 9.07 19.10 -4.59
C ILE A 423 7.75 18.46 -4.19
N CYS A 424 7.57 17.17 -4.50
CA CYS A 424 6.36 16.44 -4.16
C CYS A 424 6.19 16.30 -2.65
N LYS A 425 7.30 16.02 -1.94
CA LYS A 425 7.33 16.00 -0.47
C LYS A 425 6.92 17.36 0.11
N THR A 426 7.48 18.46 -0.40
CA THR A 426 7.20 19.82 0.09
C THR A 426 5.73 20.20 -0.15
N ILE A 427 5.20 19.89 -1.34
CA ILE A 427 3.79 20.13 -1.67
C ILE A 427 2.88 19.34 -0.73
N LEU A 428 3.16 18.05 -0.51
CA LEU A 428 2.35 17.21 0.38
C LEU A 428 2.40 17.65 1.86
N LEU A 429 3.46 18.37 2.27
CA LEU A 429 3.61 18.89 3.63
C LEU A 429 2.97 20.25 3.86
N ILE A 430 2.29 20.83 2.86
CA ILE A 430 1.53 22.07 3.02
C ILE A 430 0.49 21.92 4.14
N ASN A 431 0.51 22.87 5.08
CA ASN A 431 -0.33 22.81 6.28
C ASN A 431 -1.81 23.12 5.98
N SER A 432 -2.07 24.02 5.03
CA SER A 432 -3.40 24.41 4.59
C SER A 432 -3.97 23.38 3.61
N ASP A 433 -5.01 22.64 4.00
CA ASP A 433 -5.70 21.68 3.12
C ASP A 433 -6.23 22.35 1.86
N ARG A 434 -6.72 23.59 1.96
CA ARG A 434 -7.22 24.37 0.82
C ARG A 434 -6.12 24.70 -0.18
N ASP A 435 -4.93 25.08 0.29
CA ASP A 435 -3.81 25.36 -0.61
C ASP A 435 -3.23 24.10 -1.21
N LEU A 436 -3.17 23.01 -0.42
CA LEU A 436 -2.78 21.70 -0.93
C LEU A 436 -3.72 21.23 -2.04
N GLU A 437 -5.04 21.29 -1.84
CA GLU A 437 -6.03 20.91 -2.84
C GLU A 437 -5.93 21.80 -4.08
N ARG A 438 -5.77 23.11 -3.90
CA ARG A 438 -5.61 24.07 -4.99
C ARG A 438 -4.34 23.82 -5.82
N ILE A 439 -3.23 23.43 -5.18
CA ILE A 439 -1.96 23.16 -5.87
C ILE A 439 -1.95 21.76 -6.51
N THR A 440 -2.47 20.74 -5.82
CA THR A 440 -2.58 19.37 -6.34
C THR A 440 -3.64 19.21 -7.44
N SER A 441 -4.56 20.17 -7.57
CA SER A 441 -5.49 20.25 -8.70
C SER A 441 -4.88 20.87 -9.96
N LEU A 442 -3.71 21.53 -9.87
CA LEU A 442 -3.03 22.08 -11.05
C LEU A 442 -2.55 20.95 -11.95
N SER A 443 -2.75 21.10 -13.27
CA SER A 443 -2.39 20.10 -14.27
C SER A 443 -0.91 19.76 -14.21
N ILE A 444 -0.04 20.75 -14.00
CA ILE A 444 1.40 20.53 -13.88
C ILE A 444 1.78 19.63 -12.70
N ILE A 445 1.12 19.78 -11.55
CA ILE A 445 1.42 18.96 -10.37
C ILE A 445 0.86 17.55 -10.55
N ARG A 446 -0.36 17.40 -11.09
CA ARG A 446 -0.93 16.08 -11.40
C ARG A 446 -0.05 15.29 -12.37
N ASN A 447 0.40 15.92 -13.45
CA ASN A 447 1.33 15.32 -14.42
C ASN A 447 2.68 15.00 -13.76
N SER A 448 3.21 15.89 -12.92
CA SER A 448 4.49 15.69 -12.25
C SER A 448 4.44 14.55 -11.23
N PHE A 449 3.33 14.36 -10.52
CA PHE A 449 3.13 13.26 -9.55
C PHE A 449 3.14 11.88 -10.21
N LEU A 450 2.77 11.81 -11.48
CA LEU A 450 2.80 10.59 -12.30
C LEU A 450 4.16 10.32 -12.94
N HIS A 451 5.17 11.16 -12.73
CA HIS A 451 6.50 10.94 -13.28
C HIS A 451 7.38 10.21 -12.28
N LYS A 452 8.18 9.21 -12.73
CA LYS A 452 9.00 8.37 -11.83
C LYS A 452 9.97 9.15 -10.94
N ASN A 453 10.48 10.30 -11.41
CA ASN A 453 11.39 11.17 -10.64
C ASN A 453 10.73 11.82 -9.41
N ALA A 454 9.39 11.91 -9.38
CA ALA A 454 8.66 12.41 -8.23
C ALA A 454 8.67 11.41 -7.06
N VAL A 455 8.83 10.13 -7.36
CA VAL A 455 8.86 9.05 -6.37
C VAL A 455 10.25 8.96 -5.76
N GLY A 456 10.33 8.96 -4.43
CA GLY A 456 11.61 8.83 -3.76
C GLY A 456 11.50 8.25 -2.35
N PRO A 457 12.64 8.02 -1.67
CA PRO A 457 12.69 7.43 -0.33
C PRO A 457 11.95 8.27 0.73
N TRP A 458 11.66 9.54 0.42
CA TRP A 458 10.85 10.41 1.27
C TRP A 458 9.43 9.85 1.52
N ILE A 459 8.89 9.02 0.62
CA ILE A 459 7.59 8.34 0.83
C ILE A 459 7.68 7.41 2.04
N VAL A 460 8.74 6.60 2.11
CA VAL A 460 9.00 5.68 3.22
C VAL A 460 9.23 6.46 4.51
N ALA A 461 9.98 7.57 4.45
CA ALA A 461 10.18 8.45 5.60
C ALA A 461 8.88 9.06 6.12
N MET A 462 8.00 9.53 5.23
CA MET A 462 6.70 10.10 5.60
C MET A 462 5.72 9.05 6.15
N LEU A 463 5.74 7.82 5.62
CA LEU A 463 4.97 6.69 6.15
C LEU A 463 5.43 6.27 7.55
N ASN A 464 6.74 6.32 7.82
CA ASN A 464 7.28 6.08 9.16
C ASN A 464 7.13 7.30 10.09
N GLY A 465 6.75 8.45 9.53
CA GLY A 465 6.63 9.72 10.22
C GLY A 465 5.35 9.87 11.06
N PRO A 466 5.04 11.10 11.50
CA PRO A 466 3.84 11.40 12.27
C PRO A 466 2.56 11.16 11.45
N LYS A 467 1.41 11.02 12.15
CA LYS A 467 0.11 10.68 11.53
C LYS A 467 -0.29 11.61 10.38
N TYR A 468 0.01 12.90 10.46
CA TYR A 468 -0.31 13.84 9.38
C TYR A 468 0.49 13.51 8.10
N ALA A 469 1.78 13.20 8.22
CA ALA A 469 2.63 12.83 7.08
C ALA A 469 2.18 11.51 6.45
N GLN A 470 1.79 10.53 7.28
CA GLN A 470 1.19 9.27 6.83
C GLN A 470 -0.09 9.51 6.01
N GLN A 471 -0.96 10.40 6.48
CA GLN A 471 -2.20 10.76 5.78
C GLN A 471 -1.91 11.45 4.44
N ARG A 472 -0.89 12.32 4.38
CA ARG A 472 -0.48 12.99 3.13
C ARG A 472 0.09 12.03 2.10
N VAL A 473 0.89 11.04 2.50
CA VAL A 473 1.32 9.97 1.58
C VAL A 473 0.14 9.11 1.14
N SER A 474 -0.80 8.83 2.04
CA SER A 474 -2.02 8.10 1.69
C SER A 474 -2.82 8.84 0.61
N GLN A 475 -2.95 10.17 0.74
CA GLN A 475 -3.56 11.04 -0.28
C GLN A 475 -2.77 11.00 -1.59
N TYR A 476 -1.44 11.06 -1.55
CA TYR A 476 -0.61 10.92 -2.75
C TYR A 476 -0.84 9.59 -3.48
N MET A 477 -0.85 8.46 -2.76
CA MET A 477 -1.11 7.13 -3.32
C MET A 477 -2.51 7.05 -3.95
N GLN A 478 -3.50 7.70 -3.34
CA GLN A 478 -4.84 7.83 -3.90
C GLN A 478 -4.86 8.68 -5.15
N ILE A 479 -4.16 9.83 -5.16
CA ILE A 479 -4.09 10.73 -6.33
C ILE A 479 -3.50 9.95 -7.52
N ILE A 480 -2.31 9.37 -7.40
CA ILE A 480 -1.66 8.63 -8.51
C ILE A 480 -2.48 7.40 -8.96
N SER A 481 -3.31 6.85 -8.08
CA SER A 481 -4.18 5.71 -8.42
C SER A 481 -5.48 6.13 -9.10
N LYS A 482 -5.99 7.33 -8.78
CA LYS A 482 -7.23 7.88 -9.33
C LYS A 482 -7.02 8.66 -10.63
N VAL A 483 -5.80 9.15 -10.91
CA VAL A 483 -5.55 9.88 -12.16
C VAL A 483 -5.93 8.99 -13.33
N THR A 484 -6.88 9.47 -14.12
CA THR A 484 -7.30 8.87 -15.38
C THR A 484 -6.63 9.57 -16.56
N PHE A 485 -6.68 8.95 -17.73
CA PHE A 485 -6.23 9.59 -18.97
C PHE A 485 -6.95 10.92 -19.24
N ASN A 486 -8.24 11.01 -18.89
CA ASN A 486 -9.04 12.23 -19.07
C ASN A 486 -8.53 13.40 -18.19
N ASP A 487 -8.02 13.10 -16.99
CA ASP A 487 -7.48 14.11 -16.07
C ASP A 487 -6.17 14.75 -16.59
N LEU A 488 -5.44 14.04 -17.44
CA LEU A 488 -4.19 14.50 -18.04
C LEU A 488 -4.40 15.38 -19.27
N ILE A 489 -5.42 15.07 -20.06
CA ILE A 489 -5.75 15.80 -21.30
C ILE A 489 -6.61 17.05 -21.02
N ASP A 490 -7.10 17.22 -19.79
CA ASP A 490 -7.94 18.33 -19.32
C ASP A 490 -9.22 18.47 -20.16
N SER A 491 -10.32 17.91 -19.64
CA SER A 491 -11.64 17.76 -20.30
C SER A 491 -12.37 19.07 -20.64
N LYS A 492 -11.70 20.24 -20.54
CA LYS A 492 -12.26 21.55 -20.88
C LYS A 492 -12.31 21.84 -22.38
N HIS A 493 -11.92 20.91 -23.23
CA HIS A 493 -12.38 20.90 -24.62
C HIS A 493 -13.87 20.59 -24.64
N GLY A 494 -14.65 21.66 -24.46
CA GLY A 494 -16.09 21.65 -24.36
C GLY A 494 -16.72 20.87 -25.49
N ALA A 495 -17.86 20.26 -25.15
CA ALA A 495 -18.82 19.56 -25.97
C ALA A 495 -19.42 20.38 -27.14
N GLY A 496 -18.69 21.36 -27.67
CA GLY A 496 -19.20 22.41 -28.55
C GLY A 496 -19.05 22.15 -30.05
N ASN A 497 -18.22 21.22 -30.50
CA ASN A 497 -18.18 20.79 -31.90
C ASN A 497 -17.84 19.30 -31.93
N GLY A 498 -18.76 18.49 -32.45
CA GLY A 498 -18.72 17.02 -32.50
C GLY A 498 -17.62 16.41 -33.37
N ASP A 499 -16.51 17.13 -33.58
CA ASP A 499 -15.30 16.55 -34.13
C ASP A 499 -14.63 15.75 -33.01
N SER A 500 -15.09 14.52 -32.88
CA SER A 500 -14.44 13.43 -32.17
C SER A 500 -12.99 13.36 -32.64
N TRP A 501 -12.08 14.07 -31.96
CA TRP A 501 -10.67 13.75 -32.00
C TRP A 501 -10.56 12.30 -31.57
N GLN A 502 -10.38 11.41 -32.55
CA GLN A 502 -10.01 10.02 -32.28
C GLN A 502 -8.75 10.11 -31.43
N ARG A 503 -8.92 9.82 -30.14
CA ARG A 503 -7.81 9.75 -29.20
C ARG A 503 -6.80 8.80 -29.80
N SER A 504 -5.59 9.28 -30.02
CA SER A 504 -4.55 8.42 -30.56
C SER A 504 -4.28 7.34 -29.54
N GLN A 505 -4.36 6.07 -29.95
CA GLN A 505 -4.02 4.94 -29.09
C GLN A 505 -2.62 5.11 -28.47
N SER A 506 -1.71 5.78 -29.19
CA SER A 506 -0.36 6.12 -28.70
C SER A 506 -0.37 6.93 -27.41
N ASP A 507 -1.32 7.87 -27.23
CA ASP A 507 -1.38 8.70 -26.02
C ASP A 507 -1.83 7.88 -24.81
N ILE A 508 -2.77 6.94 -25.02
CA ILE A 508 -3.26 6.02 -23.99
C ILE A 508 -2.13 5.07 -23.58
N ASP A 509 -1.38 4.55 -24.56
CA ASP A 509 -0.24 3.68 -24.32
C ASP A 509 0.88 4.42 -23.57
N ASP A 510 1.17 5.67 -23.96
CA ASP A 510 2.15 6.54 -23.29
C ASP A 510 1.74 6.86 -21.85
N PHE A 511 0.46 7.17 -21.59
CA PHE A 511 -0.05 7.36 -20.23
C PHE A 511 0.10 6.09 -19.40
N THR A 512 -0.29 4.94 -19.96
CA THR A 512 -0.22 3.64 -19.27
C THR A 512 1.24 3.29 -18.94
N ARG A 513 2.18 3.56 -19.86
CA ARG A 513 3.62 3.43 -19.64
C ARG A 513 4.09 4.31 -18.49
N ILE A 514 3.80 5.61 -18.51
CA ILE A 514 4.22 6.56 -17.47
C ILE A 514 3.68 6.15 -16.09
N ARG A 515 2.40 5.76 -16.04
CA ARG A 515 1.76 5.28 -14.81
C ARG A 515 2.43 4.03 -14.27
N ARG A 516 2.72 3.05 -15.14
CA ARG A 516 3.42 1.81 -14.79
C ARG A 516 4.83 2.10 -14.26
N GLU A 517 5.60 2.96 -14.94
CA GLU A 517 6.94 3.37 -14.48
C GLU A 517 6.91 4.00 -13.09
N THR A 518 5.87 4.79 -12.78
CA THR A 518 5.70 5.39 -11.46
C THR A 518 5.30 4.38 -10.40
N PHE A 519 4.43 3.42 -10.74
CA PHE A 519 4.10 2.33 -9.82
C PHE A 519 5.30 1.42 -9.57
N ASP A 520 6.13 1.17 -10.59
CA ASP A 520 7.39 0.46 -10.47
C ASP A 520 8.35 1.20 -9.55
N ALA A 521 8.52 2.51 -9.74
CA ALA A 521 9.36 3.34 -8.87
C ALA A 521 8.90 3.29 -7.41
N VAL A 522 7.58 3.29 -7.14
CA VAL A 522 7.03 3.14 -5.77
C VAL A 522 7.30 1.73 -5.24
N ALA A 523 7.14 0.71 -6.08
CA ALA A 523 7.32 -0.68 -5.71
C ALA A 523 8.78 -1.04 -5.40
N ASP A 524 9.70 -0.34 -6.04
CA ASP A 524 11.14 -0.57 -5.89
C ASP A 524 11.73 0.22 -4.72
N LEU A 525 10.93 1.04 -4.02
CA LEU A 525 11.37 1.72 -2.79
C LEU A 525 11.74 0.71 -1.68
N PRO A 526 12.94 0.81 -1.10
CA PRO A 526 13.36 -0.07 -0.02
C PRO A 526 12.55 0.20 1.25
N GLY A 527 12.03 -0.86 1.87
CA GLY A 527 11.27 -0.75 3.12
C GLY A 527 9.82 -0.27 2.98
N ILE A 528 9.31 -0.08 1.76
CA ILE A 528 7.93 0.39 1.55
C ILE A 528 6.87 -0.52 2.20
N ILE A 529 7.03 -1.85 2.12
CA ILE A 529 6.10 -2.81 2.75
C ILE A 529 6.12 -2.65 4.28
N HIS A 530 7.30 -2.48 4.86
CA HIS A 530 7.45 -2.27 6.30
C HIS A 530 6.79 -0.95 6.73
N ALA A 531 6.99 0.12 5.96
CA ALA A 531 6.40 1.42 6.22
C ALA A 531 4.87 1.41 6.08
N LEU A 532 4.32 0.68 5.10
CA LEU A 532 2.88 0.46 4.98
C LEU A 532 2.30 -0.27 6.20
N ARG A 533 3.04 -1.21 6.79
CA ARG A 533 2.60 -1.94 8.00
C ARG A 533 2.51 -1.04 9.25
N ILE A 534 3.23 0.07 9.29
CA ILE A 534 3.17 1.04 10.40
C ILE A 534 1.90 1.91 10.34
N LEU A 535 1.24 1.99 9.18
CA LEU A 535 0.01 2.76 9.03
C LEU A 535 -1.09 2.29 10.01
N SER A 536 -1.88 3.26 10.48
CA SER A 536 -3.11 2.96 11.22
C SER A 536 -4.04 2.09 10.36
N THR A 537 -4.87 1.24 10.97
CA THR A 537 -5.74 0.32 10.20
C THR A 537 -6.64 1.03 9.20
N LYS A 538 -7.18 2.21 9.57
CA LYS A 538 -8.02 3.01 8.67
C LYS A 538 -7.23 3.52 7.47
N ASN A 539 -6.02 4.04 7.68
CA ASN A 539 -5.18 4.53 6.58
C ASN A 539 -4.65 3.35 5.74
N LEU A 540 -4.30 2.24 6.37
CA LEU A 540 -3.85 1.03 5.67
C LEU A 540 -4.94 0.49 4.75
N GLU A 541 -6.19 0.43 5.20
CA GLU A 541 -7.34 0.02 4.38
C GLU A 541 -7.57 0.97 3.20
N GLN A 542 -7.51 2.28 3.46
CA GLN A 542 -7.61 3.31 2.42
C GLN A 542 -6.46 3.28 1.41
N VAL A 543 -5.27 2.85 1.81
CA VAL A 543 -4.08 2.77 0.96
C VAL A 543 -4.03 1.43 0.22
N ALA A 544 -4.39 0.32 0.87
CA ALA A 544 -4.43 -1.02 0.30
C ALA A 544 -5.49 -1.16 -0.82
N THR A 545 -6.53 -0.32 -0.81
CA THR A 545 -7.53 -0.26 -1.88
C THR A 545 -7.07 0.54 -3.10
N THR A 546 -5.92 1.21 -3.04
CA THR A 546 -5.40 1.99 -4.17
C THR A 546 -4.70 1.09 -5.20
N LYS A 547 -4.92 1.37 -6.51
CA LYS A 547 -4.30 0.63 -7.63
C LYS A 547 -2.77 0.57 -7.52
N ALA A 548 -2.12 1.64 -7.04
CA ALA A 548 -0.66 1.69 -6.86
C ALA A 548 -0.16 0.66 -5.81
N VAL A 549 -0.86 0.53 -4.68
CA VAL A 549 -0.46 -0.41 -3.61
C VAL A 549 -0.83 -1.84 -3.97
N GLN A 550 -1.96 -2.05 -4.64
CA GLN A 550 -2.31 -3.37 -5.20
C GLN A 550 -1.24 -3.83 -6.21
N TYR A 551 -0.80 -2.93 -7.10
CA TYR A 551 0.30 -3.20 -8.02
C TYR A 551 1.60 -3.53 -7.29
N LEU A 552 2.00 -2.72 -6.29
CA LEU A 552 3.16 -2.98 -5.43
C LEU A 552 3.08 -4.37 -4.79
N LEU A 553 1.95 -4.71 -4.17
CA LEU A 553 1.74 -5.99 -3.50
C LEU A 553 1.81 -7.15 -4.49
N ASN A 554 1.18 -7.02 -5.66
CA ASN A 554 1.23 -8.01 -6.73
C ASN A 554 2.65 -8.20 -7.27
N LYS A 555 3.38 -7.11 -7.55
CA LYS A 555 4.78 -7.15 -8.02
C LYS A 555 5.67 -7.84 -6.99
N LYS A 556 5.49 -7.55 -5.70
CA LYS A 556 6.27 -8.18 -4.62
C LYS A 556 5.89 -9.64 -4.41
N MET A 557 4.60 -9.98 -4.41
CA MET A 557 4.14 -11.37 -4.30
C MET A 557 4.60 -12.25 -5.48
N ARG A 558 4.75 -11.68 -6.68
CA ARG A 558 5.31 -12.35 -7.86
C ARG A 558 6.83 -12.52 -7.81
N SER A 559 7.52 -12.00 -6.79
CA SER A 559 8.96 -12.23 -6.68
C SER A 559 9.24 -13.72 -6.47
N PRO A 560 10.18 -14.31 -7.24
CA PRO A 560 10.44 -15.75 -7.21
C PRO A 560 10.87 -16.22 -5.82
N SER A 561 11.52 -15.36 -5.03
CA SER A 561 11.94 -15.66 -3.66
C SER A 561 10.75 -15.86 -2.72
N ILE A 562 9.69 -15.05 -2.84
CA ILE A 562 8.49 -15.23 -2.02
C ILE A 562 7.75 -16.49 -2.45
N LEU A 563 7.58 -16.70 -3.76
CA LEU A 563 6.92 -17.90 -4.27
C LEU A 563 7.66 -19.18 -3.85
N CYS A 564 8.99 -19.20 -3.94
CA CYS A 564 9.82 -20.31 -3.50
C CYS A 564 9.69 -20.56 -2.00
N LYS A 565 9.67 -19.50 -1.18
CA LYS A 565 9.42 -19.62 0.26
C LYS A 565 8.05 -20.22 0.55
N VAL A 566 7.00 -19.74 -0.10
CA VAL A 566 5.63 -20.26 0.05
C VAL A 566 5.57 -21.72 -0.38
N PHE A 567 6.18 -22.08 -1.50
CA PHE A 567 6.23 -23.47 -1.96
C PHE A 567 6.99 -24.38 -0.98
N PHE A 568 8.12 -23.92 -0.45
CA PHE A 568 8.87 -24.67 0.56
C PHE A 568 8.06 -24.87 1.85
N GLU A 569 7.35 -23.84 2.30
CA GLU A 569 6.44 -23.96 3.44
C GLU A 569 5.31 -24.95 3.16
N LEU A 570 4.73 -24.96 1.95
CA LEU A 570 3.73 -25.94 1.55
C LEU A 570 4.28 -27.38 1.65
N MET A 571 5.48 -27.61 1.12
CA MET A 571 6.14 -28.92 1.18
C MET A 571 6.40 -29.35 2.63
N LEU A 572 6.82 -28.43 3.51
CA LEU A 572 7.01 -28.73 4.93
C LEU A 572 5.70 -29.02 5.66
N VAL A 573 4.60 -28.34 5.33
CA VAL A 573 3.28 -28.65 5.89
C VAL A 573 2.83 -30.05 5.47
N PHE A 574 2.99 -30.41 4.18
CA PHE A 574 2.70 -31.76 3.71
C PHE A 574 3.58 -32.82 4.37
N ALA A 575 4.89 -32.56 4.48
CA ALA A 575 5.84 -33.44 5.15
C ALA A 575 5.45 -33.65 6.62
N LEU A 576 5.06 -32.59 7.33
CA LEU A 576 4.59 -32.68 8.72
C LEU A 576 3.32 -33.54 8.84
N ILE A 577 2.31 -33.31 7.99
CA ILE A 577 1.05 -34.06 8.02
C ILE A 577 1.29 -35.54 7.70
N PHE A 578 2.04 -35.82 6.64
CA PHE A 578 2.33 -37.18 6.18
C PHE A 578 3.20 -37.93 7.18
N SER A 579 4.28 -37.32 7.67
CA SER A 579 5.18 -37.96 8.65
C SER A 579 4.50 -38.17 10.00
N PHE A 580 3.62 -37.26 10.44
CA PHE A 580 2.83 -37.45 11.65
C PHE A 580 1.86 -38.62 11.52
N ARG A 581 1.11 -38.70 10.41
CA ARG A 581 0.22 -39.83 10.11
C ARG A 581 0.99 -41.15 10.10
N LEU A 582 2.10 -41.21 9.37
CA LEU A 582 2.95 -42.39 9.30
C LEU A 582 3.51 -42.77 10.69
N SER A 583 3.88 -41.78 11.52
CA SER A 583 4.34 -42.03 12.90
C SER A 583 3.25 -42.65 13.76
N VAL A 584 2.00 -42.19 13.63
CA VAL A 584 0.84 -42.76 14.33
C VAL A 584 0.56 -44.19 13.84
N ASP A 585 0.54 -44.42 12.53
CA ASP A 585 0.27 -45.74 11.96
C ASP A 585 1.36 -46.75 12.36
N VAL A 586 2.64 -46.37 12.27
CA VAL A 586 3.74 -47.21 12.73
C VAL A 586 3.60 -47.51 14.22
N ALA A 587 3.36 -46.49 15.07
CA ALA A 587 3.23 -46.70 16.51
C ALA A 587 2.04 -47.60 16.90
N VAL A 588 0.95 -47.58 16.12
CA VAL A 588 -0.25 -48.38 16.39
C VAL A 588 -0.11 -49.80 15.83
N PHE A 589 0.37 -49.97 14.60
CA PHE A 589 0.32 -51.25 13.88
C PHE A 589 1.62 -52.04 13.91
N LEU A 590 2.77 -51.38 14.01
CA LEU A 590 4.08 -52.02 13.94
C LEU A 590 4.79 -51.84 15.28
N ASP A 591 5.03 -52.93 16.01
CA ASP A 591 5.85 -52.91 17.24
C ASP A 591 7.36 -52.64 16.93
N GLY A 592 7.67 -52.11 15.75
CA GLY A 592 9.01 -51.87 15.24
C GLY A 592 9.53 -50.44 15.48
N THR A 593 10.82 -50.33 15.80
CA THR A 593 11.51 -49.08 16.08
C THR A 593 11.93 -48.32 14.80
N PHE A 594 10.97 -47.95 13.94
CA PHE A 594 11.29 -47.09 12.80
C PHE A 594 11.49 -45.64 13.26
N ILE A 595 12.74 -45.19 13.31
CA ILE A 595 13.13 -43.87 13.83
C ILE A 595 12.82 -42.73 12.83
N SER A 596 12.85 -43.03 11.52
CA SER A 596 12.78 -42.03 10.44
C SER A 596 11.59 -41.06 10.50
N PRO A 597 10.31 -41.51 10.61
CA PRO A 597 9.17 -40.59 10.57
C PRO A 597 9.11 -39.65 11.79
N PHE A 598 9.54 -40.12 12.97
CA PHE A 598 9.59 -39.30 14.18
C PHE A 598 10.60 -38.15 14.05
N VAL A 599 11.75 -38.39 13.41
CA VAL A 599 12.78 -37.36 13.18
C VAL A 599 12.26 -36.28 12.25
N LEU A 600 11.53 -36.64 11.19
CA LEU A 600 10.93 -35.68 10.27
C LEU A 600 9.88 -34.79 10.94
N VAL A 601 8.99 -35.38 11.76
CA VAL A 601 8.01 -34.60 12.54
C VAL A 601 8.73 -33.63 13.49
N PHE A 602 9.79 -34.09 14.15
CA PHE A 602 10.55 -33.26 15.09
C PHE A 602 11.21 -32.06 14.40
N ILE A 603 11.90 -32.29 13.27
CA ILE A 603 12.55 -31.23 12.49
C ILE A 603 11.50 -30.24 11.96
N ALA A 604 10.41 -30.73 11.37
CA ALA A 604 9.35 -29.87 10.84
C ALA A 604 8.67 -29.04 11.94
N SER A 605 8.38 -29.64 13.10
CA SER A 605 7.80 -28.94 14.23
C SER A 605 8.73 -27.87 14.80
N ILE A 606 10.02 -28.15 14.94
CA ILE A 606 11.01 -27.14 15.38
C ILE A 606 11.07 -25.98 14.38
N PHE A 607 11.11 -26.28 13.07
CA PHE A 607 11.09 -25.26 12.04
C PHE A 607 9.88 -24.33 12.20
N PHE A 608 8.66 -24.88 12.28
CA PHE A 608 7.46 -24.05 12.45
C PHE A 608 7.44 -23.31 13.79
N LEU A 609 7.82 -23.92 14.90
CA LEU A 609 7.90 -23.24 16.20
C LEU A 609 8.89 -22.07 16.15
N SER A 610 10.07 -22.28 15.57
CA SER A 610 11.07 -21.22 15.43
C SER A 610 10.55 -20.06 14.57
N ARG A 611 9.85 -20.36 13.47
CA ARG A 611 9.22 -19.36 12.60
C ARG A 611 8.16 -18.54 13.32
N GLU A 612 7.29 -19.18 14.10
CA GLU A 612 6.25 -18.47 14.86
C GLU A 612 6.88 -17.61 15.96
N VAL A 613 7.90 -18.10 16.67
CA VAL A 613 8.65 -17.33 17.68
C VAL A 613 9.31 -16.10 17.04
N LEU A 614 9.99 -16.26 15.90
CA LEU A 614 10.60 -15.13 15.17
C LEU A 614 9.55 -14.11 14.71
N THR A 615 8.37 -14.58 14.27
CA THR A 615 7.27 -13.71 13.89
C THR A 615 6.76 -12.91 15.09
N ILE A 616 6.54 -13.56 16.22
CA ILE A 616 6.14 -12.92 17.48
C ILE A 616 7.19 -11.88 17.92
N ILE A 617 8.48 -12.20 17.84
CA ILE A 617 9.57 -11.26 18.15
C ILE A 617 9.51 -10.04 17.21
N SER A 618 9.35 -10.25 15.90
CA SER A 618 9.29 -9.17 14.91
C SER A 618 8.06 -8.26 15.06
N VAL A 619 6.91 -8.82 15.48
CA VAL A 619 5.70 -8.04 15.76
C VAL A 619 5.85 -7.32 17.11
N GLY A 620 6.47 -7.99 18.07
CA GLY A 620 6.75 -7.45 19.41
C GLY A 620 7.67 -6.26 19.41
N SER A 621 8.65 -6.22 18.51
CA SER A 621 9.54 -5.06 18.36
C SER A 621 8.82 -3.82 17.84
N LEU A 622 7.69 -3.97 17.14
CA LEU A 622 6.89 -2.85 16.64
C LEU A 622 5.92 -2.30 17.69
N SER A 623 5.12 -3.16 18.33
CA SER A 623 4.17 -2.74 19.36
C SER A 623 3.58 -3.90 20.15
N ARG A 624 3.50 -3.77 21.48
CA ARG A 624 2.84 -4.74 22.38
C ARG A 624 1.36 -4.96 22.06
N ARG A 625 0.66 -3.92 21.61
CA ARG A 625 -0.77 -4.01 21.22
C ARG A 625 -0.97 -4.85 19.96
N GLN A 626 -0.01 -4.82 19.03
CA GLN A 626 -0.04 -5.65 17.84
C GLN A 626 0.17 -7.13 18.16
N VAL A 627 1.02 -7.46 19.13
CA VAL A 627 1.22 -8.84 19.60
C VAL A 627 -0.07 -9.44 20.17
N TYR A 628 -0.78 -8.70 21.03
CA TYR A 628 -2.07 -9.17 21.56
C TYR A 628 -3.09 -9.40 20.44
N ARG A 629 -3.14 -8.51 19.45
CA ARG A 629 -4.01 -8.68 18.28
C ARG A 629 -3.61 -9.90 17.45
N TYR A 630 -2.32 -10.18 17.32
CA TYR A 630 -1.80 -11.35 16.62
C TYR A 630 -2.21 -12.66 17.31
N PHE A 631 -2.08 -12.75 18.64
CA PHE A 631 -2.55 -13.92 19.41
C PHE A 631 -4.07 -14.07 19.47
N SER A 632 -4.81 -12.98 19.30
CA SER A 632 -6.27 -13.01 19.21
C SER A 632 -6.77 -13.50 17.84
N ASP A 633 -5.90 -13.66 16.85
CA ASP A 633 -6.29 -14.25 15.57
C ASP A 633 -6.49 -15.77 15.73
N PHE A 634 -7.70 -16.21 15.40
CA PHE A 634 -8.12 -17.61 15.53
C PHE A 634 -7.20 -18.56 14.75
N TRP A 635 -6.74 -18.13 13.57
CA TRP A 635 -5.89 -18.96 12.71
C TRP A 635 -4.50 -19.15 13.33
N VAL A 636 -3.91 -18.10 13.88
CA VAL A 636 -2.61 -18.17 14.56
C VAL A 636 -2.68 -19.14 15.75
N LEU A 637 -3.79 -19.11 16.50
CA LEU A 637 -4.00 -20.04 17.61
C LEU A 637 -4.07 -21.50 17.14
N ILE A 638 -4.83 -21.79 16.07
CA ILE A 638 -4.89 -23.15 15.49
C ILE A 638 -3.52 -23.60 15.03
N GLU A 639 -2.78 -22.75 14.32
CA GLU A 639 -1.47 -23.10 13.77
C GLU A 639 -0.46 -23.41 14.87
N LEU A 640 -0.43 -22.62 15.94
CA LEU A 640 0.44 -22.83 17.08
C LEU A 640 0.05 -24.12 17.84
N MET A 641 -1.24 -24.30 18.12
CA MET A 641 -1.75 -25.48 18.82
C MET A 641 -1.50 -26.77 18.05
N ALA A 642 -1.69 -26.77 16.73
CA ALA A 642 -1.45 -27.93 15.88
C ALA A 642 0.02 -28.41 15.95
N VAL A 643 0.96 -27.46 15.87
CA VAL A 643 2.40 -27.77 15.89
C VAL A 643 2.86 -28.20 17.29
N VAL A 644 2.41 -27.51 18.35
CA VAL A 644 2.75 -27.88 19.74
C VAL A 644 2.20 -29.25 20.09
N LEU A 645 0.95 -29.56 19.72
CA LEU A 645 0.36 -30.87 19.97
C LEU A 645 1.05 -31.98 19.18
N ALA A 646 1.30 -31.77 17.88
CA ALA A 646 2.05 -32.73 17.06
C ALA A 646 3.43 -33.02 17.67
N PHE A 647 4.17 -31.98 18.04
CA PHE A 647 5.47 -32.12 18.71
C PHE A 647 5.37 -32.89 20.04
N SER A 648 4.42 -32.51 20.90
CA SER A 648 4.25 -33.14 22.21
C SER A 648 3.86 -34.62 22.12
N PHE A 649 2.93 -34.98 21.22
CA PHE A 649 2.49 -36.37 21.07
C PHE A 649 3.54 -37.24 20.40
N THR A 650 4.34 -36.71 19.48
CA THR A 650 5.50 -37.44 18.94
C THR A 650 6.51 -37.78 20.04
N ILE A 651 6.74 -36.89 21.01
CA ILE A 651 7.58 -37.16 22.17
C ILE A 651 6.92 -38.21 23.08
N MET A 652 5.63 -38.06 23.40
CA MET A 652 4.91 -39.01 24.25
C MET A 652 4.89 -40.42 23.65
N LEU A 653 4.61 -40.56 22.35
CA LEU A 653 4.64 -41.84 21.63
C LEU A 653 6.01 -42.51 21.73
N LYS A 654 7.10 -41.73 21.69
CA LYS A 654 8.46 -42.25 21.81
C LYS A 654 8.83 -42.66 23.24
N VAL A 655 8.37 -41.92 24.24
CA VAL A 655 8.76 -42.13 25.66
C VAL A 655 7.90 -43.19 26.35
N GLN A 656 6.58 -43.17 26.16
CA GLN A 656 5.64 -43.99 26.93
C GLN A 656 5.28 -45.31 26.25
N GLY A 657 5.60 -45.47 24.96
CA GLY A 657 5.15 -46.62 24.17
C GLY A 657 3.63 -46.66 24.02
N LYS A 658 3.11 -47.79 23.51
CA LYS A 658 1.73 -47.91 23.01
C LYS A 658 0.62 -47.82 24.06
N LYS A 659 0.91 -48.04 25.35
CA LYS A 659 -0.15 -48.32 26.35
C LYS A 659 -0.93 -47.11 26.86
N ASP A 660 -0.38 -45.89 26.79
CA ASP A 660 -0.97 -44.74 27.49
C ASP A 660 -1.34 -43.55 26.58
N VAL A 661 -1.14 -43.65 25.27
CA VAL A 661 -1.45 -42.54 24.36
C VAL A 661 -2.93 -42.57 23.98
N SER A 662 -3.65 -41.52 24.36
CA SER A 662 -5.07 -41.36 24.01
C SER A 662 -5.27 -41.26 22.50
N THR A 663 -5.93 -42.25 21.90
CA THR A 663 -6.32 -42.26 20.48
C THR A 663 -7.11 -41.02 20.09
N VAL A 664 -7.94 -40.49 21.01
CA VAL A 664 -8.73 -39.27 20.80
C VAL A 664 -7.81 -38.07 20.60
N ALA A 665 -6.72 -37.97 21.38
CA ALA A 665 -5.79 -36.87 21.29
C ALA A 665 -4.98 -36.89 19.98
N LEU A 666 -4.62 -38.08 19.49
CA LEU A 666 -3.98 -38.25 18.18
C LEU A 666 -4.92 -37.87 17.02
N ALA A 667 -6.19 -38.28 17.11
CA ALA A 667 -7.20 -37.89 16.13
C ALA A 667 -7.43 -36.38 16.11
N PHE A 668 -7.55 -35.76 17.29
CA PHE A 668 -7.71 -34.31 17.43
C PHE A 668 -6.51 -33.52 16.89
N THR A 669 -5.28 -33.98 17.20
CA THR A 669 -4.06 -33.38 16.64
C THR A 669 -4.06 -33.45 15.12
N THR A 670 -4.54 -34.56 14.56
CA THR A 670 -4.62 -34.70 13.11
C THR A 670 -5.66 -33.78 12.49
N LEU A 671 -6.80 -33.57 13.15
CA LEU A 671 -7.80 -32.58 12.73
C LEU A 671 -7.19 -31.17 12.72
N LEU A 672 -6.46 -30.79 13.77
CA LEU A 672 -5.79 -29.49 13.85
C LEU A 672 -4.72 -29.31 12.77
N LEU A 673 -3.96 -30.36 12.43
CA LEU A 673 -3.02 -30.33 11.31
C LEU A 673 -3.74 -30.15 9.95
N GLY A 674 -4.92 -30.76 9.78
CA GLY A 674 -5.78 -30.52 8.63
C GLY A 674 -6.29 -29.07 8.55
N LEU A 675 -6.71 -28.49 9.70
CA LEU A 675 -7.10 -27.08 9.78
C LEU A 675 -5.91 -26.13 9.51
N LYS A 676 -4.70 -26.48 9.95
CA LYS A 676 -3.46 -25.75 9.61
C LYS A 676 -3.24 -25.73 8.10
N PHE A 677 -3.47 -26.85 7.40
CA PHE A 677 -3.37 -26.90 5.94
C PHE A 677 -4.37 -25.98 5.25
N ILE A 678 -5.62 -25.92 5.74
CA ILE A 678 -6.63 -24.98 5.22
C ILE A 678 -6.18 -23.52 5.45
N GLY A 679 -5.65 -23.21 6.64
CA GLY A 679 -5.07 -21.90 6.95
C GLY A 679 -3.91 -21.53 6.02
N PHE A 680 -3.11 -22.52 5.61
CA PHE A 680 -2.05 -22.32 4.62
C PHE A 680 -2.60 -22.09 3.21
N LEU A 681 -3.60 -22.86 2.76
CA LEU A 681 -4.21 -22.69 1.44
C LEU A 681 -4.85 -21.29 1.27
N LYS A 682 -5.40 -20.73 2.36
CA LYS A 682 -5.87 -19.33 2.42
C LYS A 682 -4.79 -18.32 1.99
N THR A 683 -3.51 -18.63 2.22
CA THR A 683 -2.39 -17.74 1.87
C THR A 683 -2.02 -17.83 0.38
N ILE A 684 -2.26 -18.98 -0.25
CA ILE A 684 -1.90 -19.21 -1.66
C ILE A 684 -2.97 -18.69 -2.61
N ASN A 685 -4.23 -19.07 -2.37
CA ASN A 685 -5.31 -18.80 -3.31
C ASN A 685 -6.17 -17.65 -2.80
N ARG A 686 -6.20 -16.54 -3.55
CA ARG A 686 -7.00 -15.36 -3.24
C ARG A 686 -8.49 -15.67 -3.13
N GLU A 687 -9.03 -16.52 -4.00
CA GLU A 687 -10.45 -16.89 -3.98
C GLU A 687 -10.78 -17.69 -2.72
N LEU A 688 -9.91 -18.63 -2.35
CA LEU A 688 -10.05 -19.36 -1.11
C LEU A 688 -9.86 -18.45 0.11
N ALA A 689 -8.99 -17.45 0.03
CA ALA A 689 -8.81 -16.46 1.08
C ALA A 689 -10.12 -15.72 1.37
N THR A 690 -10.79 -15.25 0.31
CA THR A 690 -12.10 -14.60 0.40
C THR A 690 -13.13 -15.53 1.02
N PHE A 691 -13.20 -16.79 0.58
CA PHE A 691 -14.10 -17.79 1.15
C PHE A 691 -13.85 -18.04 2.64
N VAL A 692 -12.59 -18.23 3.06
CA VAL A 692 -12.23 -18.48 4.46
C VAL A 692 -12.50 -17.25 5.34
N ILE A 693 -12.31 -16.04 4.82
CA ILE A 693 -12.66 -14.80 5.51
C ILE A 693 -14.18 -14.70 5.69
N ALA A 694 -14.97 -14.96 4.64
CA ALA A 694 -16.42 -14.97 4.70
C ALA A 694 -16.92 -16.03 5.70
N PHE A 695 -16.38 -17.25 5.65
CA PHE A 695 -16.69 -18.31 6.60
C PHE A 695 -16.36 -17.91 8.05
N SER A 696 -15.21 -17.27 8.29
CA SER A 696 -14.84 -16.78 9.63
C SER A 696 -15.80 -15.73 10.16
N LYS A 697 -16.32 -14.86 9.28
CA LYS A 697 -17.34 -13.85 9.62
C LYS A 697 -18.68 -14.52 9.97
N ILE A 698 -19.13 -15.44 9.13
CA ILE A 698 -20.34 -16.25 9.36
C ILE A 698 -20.26 -16.98 10.70
N MET A 699 -19.13 -17.62 11.03
CA MET A 699 -18.96 -18.31 12.31
C MET A 699 -19.06 -17.37 13.53
N LYS A 700 -18.64 -16.11 13.39
CA LYS A 700 -18.76 -15.10 14.45
C LYS A 700 -20.22 -14.71 14.67
N ASP A 701 -20.98 -14.57 13.60
CA ASP A 701 -22.40 -14.19 13.64
C ASP A 701 -23.26 -15.36 14.14
N ILE A 702 -22.92 -16.61 13.77
CA ILE A 702 -23.57 -17.83 14.25
C ILE A 702 -23.37 -18.06 15.76
N LYS A 703 -22.30 -17.54 16.39
CA LYS A 703 -21.95 -17.84 17.80
C LYS A 703 -23.12 -17.66 18.77
N TRP A 704 -23.86 -16.57 18.63
CA TRP A 704 -25.00 -16.28 19.51
C TRP A 704 -26.18 -17.22 19.27
N PHE A 705 -26.41 -17.58 18.01
CA PHE A 705 -27.39 -18.58 17.65
C PHE A 705 -27.00 -19.96 18.19
N THR A 706 -25.73 -20.39 18.08
CA THR A 706 -25.27 -21.65 18.64
C THR A 706 -25.44 -21.69 20.17
N LEU A 707 -25.19 -20.59 20.87
CA LEU A 707 -25.45 -20.50 22.31
C LEU A 707 -26.94 -20.70 22.63
N LEU A 708 -27.83 -20.05 21.88
CA LEU A 708 -29.28 -20.22 22.02
C LEU A 708 -29.70 -21.67 21.76
N LEU A 709 -29.16 -22.29 20.71
CA LEU A 709 -29.43 -23.68 20.37
C LEU A 709 -28.97 -24.63 21.48
N ILE A 710 -27.76 -24.45 22.02
CA ILE A 710 -27.25 -25.27 23.13
C ILE A 710 -28.16 -25.14 24.36
N ILE A 711 -28.57 -23.92 24.73
CA ILE A 711 -29.48 -23.70 25.86
C ILE A 711 -30.81 -24.42 25.62
N ALA A 712 -31.38 -24.31 24.41
CA ALA A 712 -32.62 -24.99 24.07
C ALA A 712 -32.46 -26.52 24.16
N LEU A 713 -31.38 -27.09 23.61
CA LEU A 713 -31.11 -28.53 23.69
C LEU A 713 -30.94 -29.02 25.14
N LEU A 714 -30.23 -28.26 25.98
CA LEU A 714 -30.07 -28.61 27.40
C LEU A 714 -31.40 -28.58 28.15
N MET A 715 -32.24 -27.55 27.93
CA MET A 715 -33.56 -27.46 28.56
C MET A 715 -34.46 -28.64 28.16
N PHE A 716 -34.52 -28.97 26.87
CA PHE A 716 -35.31 -30.12 26.42
C PHE A 716 -34.75 -31.44 26.92
N ALA A 717 -33.43 -31.55 27.06
CA ALA A 717 -32.81 -32.72 27.64
C ALA A 717 -33.12 -32.95 29.10
N GLU A 718 -33.20 -31.90 29.90
CA GLU A 718 -33.65 -32.00 31.27
C GLU A 718 -35.13 -32.39 31.36
N ILE A 719 -35.99 -31.83 30.49
CA ILE A 719 -37.43 -32.19 30.45
C ILE A 719 -37.60 -33.67 30.12
N VAL A 720 -36.97 -34.15 29.05
CA VAL A 720 -37.09 -35.55 28.62
C VAL A 720 -36.50 -36.49 29.66
N HIS A 721 -35.31 -36.19 30.18
CA HIS A 721 -34.69 -37.00 31.24
C HIS A 721 -35.57 -37.08 32.50
N GLY A 722 -36.15 -35.95 32.91
CA GLY A 722 -37.09 -35.90 34.05
C GLY A 722 -38.33 -36.77 33.83
N ILE A 723 -38.91 -36.76 32.63
CA ILE A 723 -40.07 -37.60 32.29
C ILE A 723 -39.71 -39.09 32.37
N PHE A 724 -38.56 -39.49 31.82
CA PHE A 724 -38.08 -40.88 31.89
C PHE A 724 -37.80 -41.33 33.34
N ILE A 725 -37.23 -40.47 34.19
CA ILE A 725 -37.02 -40.78 35.61
C ILE A 725 -38.35 -40.97 36.35
N MET A 726 -39.36 -40.15 36.04
CA MET A 726 -40.67 -40.23 36.70
C MET A 726 -41.52 -41.42 36.22
N THR A 727 -41.14 -42.10 35.15
CA THR A 727 -41.86 -43.24 34.58
C THR A 727 -41.00 -44.52 34.67
N PRO A 728 -40.87 -45.11 35.87
CA PRO A 728 -39.98 -46.26 36.11
C PRO A 728 -40.30 -47.46 35.20
N GLU A 729 -41.56 -47.63 34.80
CA GLU A 729 -41.99 -48.67 33.86
C GLU A 729 -41.25 -48.65 32.51
N LEU A 730 -40.74 -47.49 32.07
CA LEU A 730 -39.94 -47.37 30.84
C LEU A 730 -38.48 -47.84 31.00
N CYS A 731 -37.99 -47.93 32.24
CA CYS A 731 -36.61 -48.29 32.57
C CYS A 731 -36.46 -49.70 33.17
N ASP A 732 -37.57 -50.41 33.40
CA ASP A 732 -37.63 -51.65 34.19
C ASP A 732 -37.38 -52.94 33.41
N ASP A 733 -36.83 -52.87 32.19
CA ASP A 733 -36.49 -54.07 31.42
C ASP A 733 -34.98 -54.38 31.49
N PRO A 734 -34.50 -55.11 32.52
CA PRO A 734 -33.09 -55.44 32.71
C PRO A 734 -32.55 -56.41 31.65
N SER A 735 -33.44 -56.99 30.84
CA SER A 735 -33.10 -57.99 29.83
C SER A 735 -32.77 -57.38 28.47
N SER A 736 -33.23 -56.15 28.20
CA SER A 736 -32.82 -55.40 27.01
C SER A 736 -31.64 -54.50 27.33
N LEU A 737 -30.45 -55.11 27.39
CA LEU A 737 -29.13 -54.45 27.41
C LEU A 737 -28.84 -53.72 26.07
N SER A 738 -29.88 -53.12 25.48
CA SER A 738 -29.84 -52.36 24.24
C SER A 738 -29.37 -50.95 24.55
N GLU A 739 -28.28 -50.55 23.91
CA GLU A 739 -27.50 -49.30 24.04
C GLU A 739 -28.27 -47.99 23.80
N GLY A 740 -29.61 -48.01 23.72
CA GLY A 740 -30.42 -46.89 23.22
C GLY A 740 -31.30 -46.14 24.23
N LYS A 741 -31.40 -46.57 25.49
CA LYS A 741 -32.41 -46.02 26.43
C LYS A 741 -31.89 -44.83 27.24
N PHE A 742 -32.75 -43.82 27.42
CA PHE A 742 -32.52 -42.61 28.25
C PHE A 742 -32.31 -42.88 29.75
N CYS A 743 -32.39 -44.15 30.17
CA CYS A 743 -32.35 -44.61 31.55
C CYS A 743 -30.94 -44.77 32.15
N HIS A 744 -29.88 -44.45 31.40
CA HIS A 744 -28.53 -44.46 31.97
C HIS A 744 -28.35 -43.36 33.03
N ALA A 745 -27.66 -43.69 34.12
CA ALA A 745 -27.33 -42.74 35.19
C ALA A 745 -26.45 -41.56 34.71
N ASN A 746 -25.84 -41.67 33.52
CA ASN A 746 -25.00 -40.64 32.94
C ASN A 746 -25.85 -39.63 32.15
N VAL A 747 -26.10 -38.46 32.74
CA VAL A 747 -26.83 -37.34 32.12
C VAL A 747 -26.26 -36.96 30.74
N LEU A 748 -24.95 -37.12 30.53
CA LEU A 748 -24.29 -36.86 29.25
C LEU A 748 -24.88 -37.68 28.09
N GLN A 749 -25.28 -38.92 28.33
CA GLN A 749 -25.86 -39.77 27.29
C GLN A 749 -27.24 -39.26 26.86
N SER A 750 -28.04 -38.75 27.81
CA SER A 750 -29.31 -38.09 27.51
C SER A 750 -29.11 -36.80 26.67
N TYR A 751 -28.08 -36.00 26.97
CA TYR A 751 -27.75 -34.81 26.17
C TYR A 751 -27.31 -35.19 24.74
N ILE A 752 -26.44 -36.20 24.58
CA ILE A 752 -25.99 -36.65 23.25
C ILE A 752 -27.17 -37.20 22.42
N ARG A 753 -28.07 -37.95 23.04
CA ARG A 753 -29.25 -38.51 22.34
C ARG A 753 -30.23 -37.43 21.88
N ILE A 754 -30.35 -36.33 22.61
CA ILE A 754 -31.20 -35.20 22.19
C ILE A 754 -30.54 -34.34 21.13
N TYR A 755 -29.23 -34.23 21.17
CA TYR A 755 -28.47 -33.68 20.05
C TYR A 755 -28.62 -34.54 18.79
N SER A 756 -28.51 -35.88 18.88
CA SER A 756 -28.71 -36.76 17.70
C SER A 756 -30.13 -36.63 17.15
N MET A 757 -31.13 -36.49 18.04
CA MET A 757 -32.50 -36.21 17.65
C MET A 757 -32.66 -34.86 16.94
N ALA A 758 -31.95 -33.81 17.38
CA ALA A 758 -31.91 -32.52 16.68
C ALA A 758 -31.30 -32.60 15.27
N VAL A 759 -30.36 -33.51 15.06
CA VAL A 759 -29.73 -33.81 13.75
C VAL A 759 -30.67 -34.66 12.86
N GLY A 760 -31.74 -35.23 13.41
CA GLY A 760 -32.73 -36.03 12.69
C GLY A 760 -32.61 -37.53 12.88
N ASP A 761 -31.73 -37.99 13.78
CA ASP A 761 -31.64 -39.40 14.16
C ASP A 761 -32.77 -39.73 15.16
N ILE A 762 -33.93 -40.11 14.61
CA ILE A 762 -35.16 -40.33 15.37
C ILE A 762 -35.58 -41.81 15.28
N GLU A 763 -35.49 -42.50 16.41
CA GLU A 763 -36.15 -43.79 16.61
C GLU A 763 -37.54 -43.56 17.22
N LEU A 764 -38.58 -43.54 16.37
CA LEU A 764 -39.95 -43.26 16.81
C LEU A 764 -40.48 -44.24 17.88
N GLU A 765 -39.97 -45.47 17.90
CA GLU A 765 -40.39 -46.53 18.84
C GLU A 765 -40.17 -46.12 20.31
N ASN A 766 -39.20 -45.25 20.59
CA ASN A 766 -38.89 -44.79 21.94
C ASN A 766 -39.87 -43.71 22.45
N PHE A 767 -40.62 -43.05 21.56
CA PHE A 767 -41.45 -41.87 21.88
C PHE A 767 -42.97 -42.13 21.81
N THR A 768 -43.39 -43.30 21.36
CA THR A 768 -44.81 -43.69 21.27
C THR A 768 -45.37 -44.28 22.57
N GLN A 769 -44.53 -44.50 23.58
CA GLN A 769 -44.93 -45.19 24.82
C GLN A 769 -45.80 -44.33 25.75
N THR A 770 -45.60 -43.01 25.78
CA THR A 770 -46.44 -42.10 26.58
C THR A 770 -46.82 -40.84 25.79
N THR A 771 -48.08 -40.42 25.94
CA THR A 771 -48.60 -39.23 25.25
C THR A 771 -47.82 -37.96 25.59
N LEU A 772 -47.31 -37.85 26.83
CA LEU A 772 -46.55 -36.67 27.28
C LEU A 772 -45.19 -36.60 26.56
N ILE A 773 -44.50 -37.73 26.39
CA ILE A 773 -43.26 -37.82 25.61
C ILE A 773 -43.53 -37.51 24.14
N THR A 774 -44.60 -38.05 23.55
CA THR A 774 -44.98 -37.73 22.17
C THR A 774 -45.23 -36.23 21.98
N VAL A 775 -45.94 -35.57 22.90
CA VAL A 775 -46.19 -34.13 22.82
C VAL A 775 -44.90 -33.33 22.98
N ALA A 776 -44.06 -33.65 23.97
CA ALA A 776 -42.77 -32.99 24.15
C ALA A 776 -41.86 -33.14 22.92
N TYR A 777 -41.86 -34.32 22.30
CA TYR A 777 -41.17 -34.60 21.04
C TYR A 777 -41.67 -33.73 19.88
N VAL A 778 -43.00 -33.59 19.73
CA VAL A 778 -43.60 -32.74 18.67
C VAL A 778 -43.23 -31.27 18.88
N VAL A 779 -43.30 -30.77 20.12
CA VAL A 779 -42.89 -29.39 20.45
C VAL A 779 -41.40 -29.18 20.18
N PHE A 780 -40.54 -30.12 20.58
CA PHE A 780 -39.11 -30.06 20.30
C PHE A 780 -38.83 -30.00 18.80
N THR A 781 -39.44 -30.90 18.02
CA THR A 781 -39.24 -30.98 16.56
C THR A 781 -39.67 -29.67 15.89
N PHE A 782 -40.83 -29.13 16.28
CA PHE A 782 -41.30 -27.86 15.77
C PHE A 782 -40.35 -26.71 16.13
N PHE A 783 -39.92 -26.60 17.39
CA PHE A 783 -39.12 -25.47 17.83
C PHE A 783 -37.65 -25.55 17.36
N ILE A 784 -36.99 -26.70 17.53
CA ILE A 784 -35.57 -26.86 17.21
C ILE A 784 -35.35 -27.04 15.70
N ILE A 785 -36.08 -27.96 15.07
CA ILE A 785 -35.81 -28.33 13.68
C ILE A 785 -36.46 -27.33 12.73
N ILE A 786 -37.72 -26.94 12.97
CA ILE A 786 -38.41 -26.03 12.04
C ILE A 786 -38.02 -24.59 12.33
N VAL A 787 -38.19 -24.11 13.56
CA VAL A 787 -37.98 -22.68 13.87
C VAL A 787 -36.49 -22.32 13.96
N LEU A 788 -35.70 -22.99 14.80
CA LEU A 788 -34.30 -22.57 14.99
C LEU A 788 -33.44 -22.83 13.73
N LEU A 789 -33.61 -23.96 13.02
CA LEU A 789 -32.81 -24.22 11.82
C LEU A 789 -33.12 -23.25 10.66
N THR A 790 -34.39 -22.86 10.49
CA THR A 790 -34.74 -21.84 9.48
C THR A 790 -34.17 -20.47 9.82
N ILE A 791 -34.16 -20.11 11.11
CA ILE A 791 -33.47 -18.90 11.58
C ILE A 791 -31.96 -18.98 11.33
N LEU A 792 -31.32 -20.15 11.54
CA LEU A 792 -29.90 -20.33 11.22
C LEU A 792 -29.61 -20.07 9.74
N ILE A 793 -30.42 -20.62 8.84
CA ILE A 793 -30.27 -20.42 7.39
C ILE A 793 -30.41 -18.92 7.05
N ALA A 794 -31.39 -18.23 7.66
CA ALA A 794 -31.56 -16.80 7.47
C ALA A 794 -30.34 -15.99 7.95
N ILE A 795 -29.80 -16.30 9.13
CA ILE A 795 -28.60 -15.65 9.67
C ILE A 795 -27.39 -15.89 8.76
N VAL A 796 -27.19 -17.13 8.30
CA VAL A 796 -26.10 -17.47 7.39
C VAL A 796 -26.23 -16.73 6.06
N SER A 797 -27.44 -16.68 5.49
CA SER A 797 -27.71 -15.98 4.23
C SER A 797 -27.47 -14.46 4.35
N ASP A 798 -27.88 -13.83 5.45
CA ASP A 798 -27.64 -12.41 5.72
C ASP A 798 -26.15 -12.12 6.01
N SER A 799 -25.46 -13.03 6.68
CA SER A 799 -24.03 -12.90 6.97
C SER A 799 -23.17 -13.11 5.72
N TYR A 800 -23.62 -13.93 4.76
CA TYR A 800 -22.93 -14.18 3.50
C TYR A 800 -23.09 -13.03 2.50
N SER A 801 -24.25 -12.36 2.49
CA SER A 801 -24.49 -11.22 1.60
C SER A 801 -23.72 -9.95 2.00
N LYS A 802 -23.40 -9.82 3.30
CA LYS A 802 -22.60 -8.72 3.88
C LYS A 802 -21.10 -8.96 3.78
#